data_AF-A0A7V4HWH7-F1
#
_entry.id   AF-A0A7V4HWH7-F1
#
_cell.length_a   1.000
_cell.length_b   1.000
_cell.length_c   1.000
_cell.angle_alpha   90.00
_cell.angle_beta   90.00
_cell.angle_gamma   90.00
#
_symmetry.space_group_name_H-M   'P 1'
#
loop_
_entity.id
_entity.type
_entity.pdbx_description
1 polymer ?
#
loop_
_entity_poly.entity_id
_entity_poly.type
_entity_poly.pdbx_seq_one_letter_code
_entity_poly.pdbx_strand_id
1 'polypeptide(L)'
;MAVRKKTHRKLRLESLERRTLLDGTVFAALDAKTGVLAITGDARDNGVEVTTEEIGGAWHVKVAGAQSTWIATRANPRGTKVNTVEWVSFPAANVKGIAIDMKDGRNSVRVDVEAGPEGGNLVLAKDFSFRSGKHLDCLFACGFDVQGNINIRTGAGGDTVELGAAIEVEEAFQFVPVNVAGTAAIDLGPGNNFLQMRGTVGKDLAITTATGIDAVFLAAGVGGNLAINMGANQDTLWVAQFAEIPGPPTAARVGGNATVNMGDGNNSVQFNAQVDKNLTITGGKHLDSFLVGLGVEPTGADPARLALQQEEPLPGISIQGNLNLDSGAGNDTIYALADVGGRSAVKTGAGIDYVFLTGTLQGNVALDTGADADWVLFYATAVASVDIKTGAGADGVWVVGPAVGGNLAIDAGADGDDVTVLANVGGNVSLKTGDGDDAVTIGQIEDGGEEGETPAAALDGEDPPAPTVIQGSLVIDTGAESDQVSVLADVHGGVSLKTGDGDDVVTIGWRDPPLTVRGSLLIEMGAGDDSVSMANVVVAASARGQQAKAAPLASGDVRIALGDGGELFENPNGQSDVPYLTTENVRIWGLQAAGRLTVDGGNGDNSIALLQCNAAHADVVNGPGSSLIAIGQLGLGGTGNLSIKNGPGDHGIFIGARFGWNEFFPLEGAVEFGVAAASVAIQTASVNSGQVTVEDSNIDRSLAIDVTGGDVRIALSNVQGLPMPGGYRRVAQVSIRTSAGNDQLNILPRQEGDFGLKADRVSLDTGVGNDSVAINALEADQALASLGAGDDLLACGDLTTIASAVLDGGAGARDRYEGPTPANWQIKNFEEMPAP
;
A
#
# COMPACT_ATOMS: atom_id res chain seq x y z
N MET A 1 -20.75 -64.21 -98.67
CA MET A 1 -19.43 -64.76 -98.30
C MET A 1 -18.79 -63.77 -97.32
N ALA A 2 -18.22 -64.27 -96.23
CA ALA A 2 -17.47 -63.58 -95.15
C ALA A 2 -18.23 -62.88 -94.01
N VAL A 3 -17.61 -62.97 -92.83
CA VAL A 3 -18.11 -62.97 -91.44
C VAL A 3 -17.73 -61.68 -90.70
N ARG A 4 -18.50 -61.33 -89.64
CA ARG A 4 -18.12 -60.70 -88.32
C ARG A 4 -19.15 -59.62 -87.95
N LYS A 5 -19.53 -59.39 -86.68
CA LYS A 5 -18.96 -59.70 -85.36
C LYS A 5 -20.12 -59.55 -84.36
N LYS A 6 -20.26 -60.47 -83.39
CA LYS A 6 -21.18 -60.30 -82.24
C LYS A 6 -20.79 -59.02 -81.48
N THR A 7 -21.68 -58.02 -81.44
CA THR A 7 -21.55 -56.89 -80.52
C THR A 7 -22.10 -57.30 -79.16
N HIS A 8 -21.19 -57.32 -78.19
CA HIS A 8 -21.42 -57.68 -76.80
C HIS A 8 -22.47 -56.77 -76.17
N ARG A 9 -23.42 -57.37 -75.43
CA ARG A 9 -24.24 -56.66 -74.45
C ARG A 9 -23.29 -55.99 -73.45
N LYS A 10 -23.35 -54.67 -73.32
CA LYS A 10 -22.72 -53.96 -72.20
C LYS A 10 -23.43 -54.40 -70.92
N LEU A 11 -22.81 -55.34 -70.20
CA LEU A 11 -23.08 -55.56 -68.80
C LEU A 11 -22.59 -54.30 -68.07
N ARG A 12 -23.52 -53.46 -67.62
CA ARG A 12 -23.23 -52.52 -66.54
C ARG A 12 -23.24 -53.37 -65.27
N LEU A 13 -22.06 -53.79 -64.83
CA LEU A 13 -21.86 -54.14 -63.43
C LEU A 13 -21.97 -52.82 -62.66
N GLU A 14 -23.03 -52.71 -61.88
CA GLU A 14 -23.14 -51.70 -60.83
C GLU A 14 -21.92 -51.87 -59.91
N SER A 15 -21.35 -50.74 -59.49
CA SER A 15 -20.25 -50.76 -58.54
C SER A 15 -20.75 -51.47 -57.28
N LEU A 16 -20.12 -52.58 -56.94
CA LEU A 16 -20.30 -53.28 -55.67
C LEU A 16 -20.42 -52.25 -54.55
N GLU A 17 -21.47 -52.41 -53.73
CA GLU A 17 -21.68 -51.66 -52.50
C GLU A 17 -20.38 -51.53 -51.71
N ARG A 18 -20.21 -50.38 -51.03
CA ARG A 18 -19.14 -50.15 -50.06
C ARG A 18 -19.17 -51.30 -49.05
N ARG A 19 -18.29 -52.30 -49.22
CA ARG A 19 -17.96 -53.22 -48.13
C ARG A 19 -17.52 -52.31 -47.00
N THR A 20 -18.18 -52.42 -45.85
CA THR A 20 -17.80 -51.82 -44.58
C THR A 20 -16.34 -52.17 -44.33
N LEU A 21 -15.43 -51.31 -44.78
CA LEU A 21 -14.00 -51.41 -44.55
C LEU A 21 -13.81 -51.05 -43.08
N LEU A 22 -13.78 -52.09 -42.24
CA LEU A 22 -13.45 -52.03 -40.82
C LEU A 22 -12.24 -51.10 -40.62
N ASP A 23 -12.32 -50.24 -39.61
CA ASP A 23 -11.22 -49.37 -39.22
C ASP A 23 -10.42 -50.05 -38.11
N GLY A 24 -9.12 -50.17 -38.36
CA GLY A 24 -8.16 -50.66 -37.37
C GLY A 24 -8.09 -52.17 -37.13
N THR A 25 -6.99 -52.60 -36.52
CA THR A 25 -6.76 -53.94 -35.99
C THR A 25 -5.96 -53.83 -34.71
N VAL A 26 -6.47 -54.44 -33.65
CA VAL A 26 -5.83 -54.44 -32.33
C VAL A 26 -5.31 -55.84 -32.00
N PHE A 27 -4.10 -55.91 -31.47
CA PHE A 27 -3.51 -57.13 -30.93
C PHE A 27 -3.56 -57.08 -29.41
N ALA A 28 -4.08 -58.13 -28.76
CA ALA A 28 -4.11 -58.22 -27.30
C ALA A 28 -3.48 -59.54 -26.82
N ALA A 29 -2.51 -59.48 -25.91
CA ALA A 29 -1.82 -60.66 -25.39
C ALA A 29 -1.37 -60.47 -23.94
N LEU A 30 -1.54 -61.50 -23.12
CA LEU A 30 -1.05 -61.56 -21.74
C LEU A 30 0.31 -62.26 -21.69
N ASP A 31 1.34 -61.57 -21.20
CA ASP A 31 2.63 -62.21 -20.93
C ASP A 31 2.55 -63.01 -19.62
N ALA A 32 2.59 -64.34 -19.72
CA ALA A 32 2.49 -65.24 -18.58
C ALA A 32 3.63 -65.09 -17.55
N LYS A 33 4.80 -64.53 -17.92
CA LYS A 33 5.92 -64.33 -16.99
C LYS A 33 5.74 -63.07 -16.16
N THR A 34 5.24 -62.00 -16.80
CA THR A 34 5.14 -60.69 -16.17
C THR A 34 3.74 -60.38 -15.68
N GLY A 35 2.71 -61.07 -16.17
CA GLY A 35 1.31 -60.77 -15.92
C GLY A 35 0.84 -59.46 -16.59
N VAL A 36 1.59 -58.90 -17.54
CA VAL A 36 1.22 -57.65 -18.21
C VAL A 36 0.36 -57.97 -19.44
N LEU A 37 -0.84 -57.40 -19.51
CA LEU A 37 -1.70 -57.43 -20.69
C LEU A 37 -1.27 -56.32 -21.65
N ALA A 38 -0.68 -56.70 -22.77
CA ALA A 38 -0.31 -55.78 -23.85
C ALA A 38 -1.46 -55.67 -24.86
N ILE A 39 -1.88 -54.44 -25.16
CA ILE A 39 -2.88 -54.12 -26.18
C ILE A 39 -2.22 -53.15 -27.17
N THR A 40 -2.16 -53.50 -28.45
CA THR A 40 -1.46 -52.71 -29.47
C THR A 40 -2.36 -52.48 -30.68
N GLY A 41 -2.65 -51.22 -30.99
CA GLY A 41 -3.38 -50.83 -32.20
C GLY A 41 -2.47 -50.78 -33.43
N ASP A 42 -3.07 -50.84 -34.62
CA ASP A 42 -2.39 -50.47 -35.86
C ASP A 42 -2.41 -48.93 -36.05
N ALA A 43 -1.95 -48.45 -37.19
CA ALA A 43 -1.88 -47.00 -37.51
C ALA A 43 -3.18 -46.47 -38.17
N ARG A 44 -4.33 -47.03 -37.80
CA ARG A 44 -5.67 -46.61 -38.25
C ARG A 44 -6.52 -46.26 -37.04
N ASP A 45 -7.73 -45.76 -37.28
CA ASP A 45 -8.68 -45.48 -36.21
C ASP A 45 -9.04 -46.78 -35.48
N ASN A 46 -8.78 -46.87 -34.18
CA ASN A 46 -9.10 -48.03 -33.35
C ASN A 46 -10.06 -47.65 -32.22
N GLY A 47 -11.19 -48.37 -32.10
CA GLY A 47 -12.07 -48.32 -30.94
C GLY A 47 -11.87 -49.58 -30.08
N VAL A 48 -11.48 -49.43 -28.81
CA VAL A 48 -11.25 -50.56 -27.88
C VAL A 48 -12.02 -50.35 -26.59
N GLU A 49 -12.68 -51.41 -26.15
CA GLU A 49 -13.31 -51.50 -24.83
C GLU A 49 -12.67 -52.64 -24.05
N VAL A 50 -12.19 -52.32 -22.84
CA VAL A 50 -11.60 -53.26 -21.89
C VAL A 50 -12.51 -53.31 -20.68
N THR A 51 -13.22 -54.43 -20.52
CA THR A 51 -14.19 -54.63 -19.45
C THR A 51 -13.92 -55.92 -18.69
N THR A 52 -14.63 -56.15 -17.60
CA THR A 52 -14.63 -57.44 -16.91
C THR A 52 -15.93 -58.20 -17.13
N GLU A 53 -15.85 -59.50 -17.39
CA GLU A 53 -17.01 -60.38 -17.56
C GLU A 53 -16.73 -61.73 -16.90
N GLU A 54 -17.76 -62.34 -16.31
CA GLU A 54 -17.66 -63.70 -15.78
C GLU A 54 -17.78 -64.74 -16.91
N ILE A 55 -16.73 -65.52 -17.12
CA ILE A 55 -16.67 -66.56 -18.15
C ILE A 55 -16.33 -67.89 -17.48
N GLY A 56 -17.27 -68.84 -17.51
CA GLY A 56 -17.04 -70.18 -16.97
C GLY A 56 -16.80 -70.22 -15.45
N GLY A 57 -17.39 -69.28 -14.70
CA GLY A 57 -17.26 -69.20 -13.23
C GLY A 57 -16.03 -68.45 -12.72
N ALA A 58 -15.28 -67.78 -13.62
CA ALA A 58 -14.13 -66.95 -13.26
C ALA A 58 -14.25 -65.58 -13.93
N TRP A 59 -13.79 -64.55 -13.24
CA TRP A 59 -13.71 -63.20 -13.80
C TRP A 59 -12.57 -63.08 -14.79
N HIS A 60 -12.89 -62.56 -15.97
CA HIS A 60 -11.95 -62.32 -17.04
C HIS A 60 -11.93 -60.84 -17.39
N VAL A 61 -10.75 -60.31 -17.68
CA VAL A 61 -10.60 -59.04 -18.40
C VAL A 61 -10.83 -59.34 -19.89
N LYS A 62 -11.88 -58.75 -20.45
CA LYS A 62 -12.29 -58.85 -21.85
C LYS A 62 -11.82 -57.62 -22.61
N VAL A 63 -11.27 -57.83 -23.81
CA VAL A 63 -10.87 -56.79 -24.75
C VAL A 63 -11.68 -56.96 -26.02
N ALA A 64 -12.52 -55.97 -26.34
CA ALA A 64 -13.42 -55.97 -27.49
C ALA A 64 -13.19 -54.75 -28.38
N GLY A 65 -13.57 -54.86 -29.66
CA GLY A 65 -13.68 -53.70 -30.53
C GLY A 65 -14.93 -52.89 -30.19
N ALA A 66 -14.77 -51.58 -29.96
CA ALA A 66 -15.86 -50.68 -29.60
C ALA A 66 -16.56 -50.09 -30.83
N GLN A 67 -17.86 -49.78 -30.69
CA GLN A 67 -18.54 -48.85 -31.59
C GLN A 67 -18.17 -47.45 -31.12
N SER A 68 -17.46 -46.70 -31.94
CA SER A 68 -16.94 -45.35 -31.67
C SER A 68 -17.88 -44.50 -30.81
N THR A 69 -17.47 -44.20 -29.57
CA THR A 69 -18.13 -43.26 -28.67
C THR A 69 -17.38 -41.94 -28.69
N TRP A 70 -18.13 -40.86 -28.98
CA TRP A 70 -17.82 -39.44 -28.77
C TRP A 70 -16.57 -38.81 -29.42
N ILE A 71 -16.71 -38.38 -30.68
CA ILE A 71 -16.65 -36.96 -31.12
C ILE A 71 -17.23 -36.91 -32.54
N ALA A 72 -18.30 -36.12 -32.71
CA ALA A 72 -19.14 -36.14 -33.90
C ALA A 72 -18.40 -35.64 -35.15
N THR A 73 -18.23 -36.51 -36.14
CA THR A 73 -18.53 -36.14 -37.53
C THR A 73 -19.38 -37.22 -38.17
N ARG A 74 -20.29 -36.82 -39.07
CA ARG A 74 -21.37 -37.60 -39.70
C ARG A 74 -20.93 -38.81 -40.57
N ALA A 75 -19.68 -39.29 -40.48
CA ALA A 75 -19.06 -40.11 -41.52
C ALA A 75 -18.73 -41.58 -41.20
N ASN A 76 -18.71 -42.08 -39.94
CA ASN A 76 -18.14 -43.42 -39.72
C ASN A 76 -18.63 -44.19 -38.47
N PRO A 77 -19.63 -45.09 -38.58
CA PRO A 77 -19.82 -46.21 -37.65
C PRO A 77 -19.12 -47.46 -38.23
N ARG A 78 -17.87 -47.73 -37.86
CA ARG A 78 -17.13 -48.93 -38.29
C ARG A 78 -16.33 -49.51 -37.12
N GLY A 79 -16.54 -50.79 -36.81
CA GLY A 79 -15.94 -51.46 -35.64
C GLY A 79 -14.55 -52.03 -35.91
N THR A 80 -13.71 -52.00 -34.87
CA THR A 80 -12.35 -52.58 -34.83
C THR A 80 -12.38 -54.07 -34.49
N LYS A 81 -11.42 -54.86 -34.98
CA LYS A 81 -11.26 -56.28 -34.58
C LYS A 81 -10.06 -56.46 -33.64
N VAL A 82 -10.19 -57.38 -32.68
CA VAL A 82 -9.12 -57.75 -31.75
C VAL A 82 -8.63 -59.17 -32.08
N ASN A 83 -7.34 -59.37 -32.36
CA ASN A 83 -6.77 -60.67 -32.75
C ASN A 83 -7.56 -61.42 -33.85
N THR A 84 -8.13 -60.69 -34.82
CA THR A 84 -9.01 -61.18 -35.90
C THR A 84 -10.41 -61.68 -35.49
N VAL A 85 -10.76 -61.59 -34.20
CA VAL A 85 -12.07 -61.93 -33.63
C VAL A 85 -12.79 -60.69 -33.09
N GLU A 86 -14.03 -60.85 -32.62
CA GLU A 86 -14.83 -59.75 -32.04
C GLU A 86 -14.29 -59.31 -30.67
N TRP A 87 -13.81 -60.26 -29.86
CA TRP A 87 -13.23 -60.01 -28.54
C TRP A 87 -12.29 -61.15 -28.14
N VAL A 88 -11.38 -60.87 -27.20
CA VAL A 88 -10.56 -61.86 -26.51
C VAL A 88 -10.64 -61.64 -25.00
N SER A 89 -10.37 -62.66 -24.19
CA SER A 89 -10.43 -62.53 -22.73
C SER A 89 -9.28 -63.24 -22.01
N PHE A 90 -8.95 -62.75 -20.82
CA PHE A 90 -7.85 -63.25 -19.98
C PHE A 90 -8.33 -63.35 -18.53
N PRO A 91 -7.97 -64.40 -17.77
CA PRO A 91 -8.34 -64.48 -16.36
C PRO A 91 -7.84 -63.26 -15.57
N ALA A 92 -8.76 -62.54 -14.92
CA ALA A 92 -8.44 -61.26 -14.25
C ALA A 92 -7.36 -61.43 -13.17
N ALA A 93 -7.38 -62.55 -12.46
CA ALA A 93 -6.36 -62.90 -11.46
C ALA A 93 -4.92 -62.95 -12.01
N ASN A 94 -4.75 -63.17 -13.33
CA ASN A 94 -3.44 -63.22 -13.99
C ASN A 94 -3.01 -61.87 -14.57
N VAL A 95 -3.93 -60.90 -14.69
CA VAL A 95 -3.62 -59.55 -15.14
C VAL A 95 -3.07 -58.77 -13.95
N LYS A 96 -1.78 -58.43 -14.01
CA LYS A 96 -1.05 -57.68 -12.99
C LYS A 96 -0.73 -56.26 -13.43
N GLY A 97 -0.73 -55.98 -14.74
CA GLY A 97 -0.57 -54.64 -15.30
C GLY A 97 -1.15 -54.60 -16.71
N ILE A 98 -1.37 -53.39 -17.24
CA ILE A 98 -1.95 -53.18 -18.57
C ILE A 98 -1.07 -52.19 -19.32
N ALA A 99 -0.68 -52.53 -20.53
CA ALA A 99 0.11 -51.67 -21.41
C ALA A 99 -0.61 -51.52 -22.75
N ILE A 100 -1.13 -50.33 -23.01
CA ILE A 100 -1.84 -49.97 -24.23
C ILE A 100 -0.93 -49.09 -25.08
N ASP A 101 -0.73 -49.48 -26.34
CA ASP A 101 0.09 -48.77 -27.32
C ASP A 101 -0.70 -48.66 -28.62
N MET A 102 -1.52 -47.61 -28.70
CA MET A 102 -2.20 -47.23 -29.93
C MET A 102 -1.19 -46.47 -30.79
N LYS A 103 -1.08 -46.84 -32.07
CA LYS A 103 -0.16 -46.18 -32.99
C LYS A 103 -0.83 -44.90 -33.51
N ASP A 104 -0.77 -44.67 -34.81
CA ASP A 104 -1.43 -43.51 -35.42
C ASP A 104 -2.94 -43.75 -35.64
N GLY A 105 -3.65 -42.73 -36.13
CA GLY A 105 -5.11 -42.77 -36.32
C GLY A 105 -5.87 -42.23 -35.10
N ARG A 106 -7.19 -42.05 -35.22
CA ARG A 106 -8.04 -41.56 -34.13
C ARG A 106 -8.46 -42.73 -33.26
N ASN A 107 -7.86 -42.86 -32.08
CA ASN A 107 -8.08 -44.00 -31.20
C ASN A 107 -9.00 -43.62 -30.05
N SER A 108 -9.90 -44.53 -29.69
CA SER A 108 -10.78 -44.39 -28.52
C SER A 108 -10.66 -45.64 -27.68
N VAL A 109 -10.16 -45.50 -26.45
CA VAL A 109 -9.97 -46.60 -25.52
C VAL A 109 -10.78 -46.37 -24.25
N ARG A 110 -11.70 -47.28 -23.94
CA ARG A 110 -12.40 -47.32 -22.67
C ARG A 110 -11.89 -48.51 -21.85
N VAL A 111 -11.50 -48.25 -20.61
CA VAL A 111 -11.14 -49.25 -19.61
C VAL A 111 -12.09 -49.09 -18.43
N ASP A 112 -12.92 -50.10 -18.22
CA ASP A 112 -13.98 -50.11 -17.22
C ASP A 112 -14.03 -51.53 -16.64
N VAL A 113 -13.16 -51.77 -15.67
CA VAL A 113 -12.89 -53.10 -15.12
C VAL A 113 -13.31 -53.15 -13.66
N GLU A 114 -13.71 -54.31 -13.17
CA GLU A 114 -14.16 -54.49 -11.79
C GLU A 114 -13.45 -55.69 -11.14
N ALA A 115 -13.38 -55.69 -9.81
CA ALA A 115 -12.75 -56.76 -9.05
C ALA A 115 -13.55 -58.08 -9.06
N GLY A 116 -14.88 -58.01 -9.21
CA GLY A 116 -15.78 -59.15 -9.12
C GLY A 116 -17.26 -58.77 -8.94
N PRO A 117 -18.13 -59.70 -8.52
CA PRO A 117 -19.59 -59.52 -8.50
C PRO A 117 -20.07 -58.56 -7.42
N GLU A 118 -19.25 -58.35 -6.38
CA GLU A 118 -19.51 -57.39 -5.30
C GLU A 118 -19.07 -55.95 -5.69
N GLY A 119 -18.57 -55.76 -6.91
CA GLY A 119 -18.00 -54.51 -7.39
C GLY A 119 -16.59 -54.24 -6.83
N GLY A 120 -16.11 -53.00 -7.03
CA GLY A 120 -14.82 -52.52 -6.54
C GLY A 120 -13.70 -52.58 -7.58
N ASN A 121 -12.57 -51.96 -7.26
CA ASN A 121 -11.48 -51.74 -8.20
C ASN A 121 -10.62 -53.00 -8.43
N LEU A 122 -10.38 -53.36 -9.69
CA LEU A 122 -9.40 -54.37 -10.07
C LEU A 122 -7.99 -53.92 -9.64
N VAL A 123 -7.28 -54.72 -8.84
CA VAL A 123 -5.93 -54.37 -8.38
C VAL A 123 -4.86 -54.84 -9.36
N LEU A 124 -4.21 -53.89 -10.04
CA LEU A 124 -3.01 -54.09 -10.84
C LEU A 124 -1.77 -54.02 -9.95
N ALA A 125 -1.10 -55.16 -9.75
CA ALA A 125 0.14 -55.24 -8.97
C ALA A 125 1.36 -54.54 -9.63
N LYS A 126 1.23 -54.10 -10.88
CA LYS A 126 2.24 -53.45 -11.73
C LYS A 126 1.63 -52.21 -12.40
N ASP A 127 2.35 -51.66 -13.36
CA ASP A 127 2.03 -50.40 -14.02
C ASP A 127 0.79 -50.49 -14.93
N PHE A 128 0.14 -49.34 -15.10
CA PHE A 128 -0.80 -49.05 -16.17
C PHE A 128 -0.12 -48.04 -17.13
N SER A 129 -0.16 -48.31 -18.43
CA SER A 129 0.37 -47.37 -19.42
C SER A 129 -0.49 -47.26 -20.65
N PHE A 130 -0.55 -46.04 -21.19
CA PHE A 130 -1.23 -45.71 -22.43
C PHE A 130 -0.31 -44.87 -23.32
N ARG A 131 -0.24 -45.21 -24.60
CA ARG A 131 0.44 -44.43 -25.63
C ARG A 131 -0.43 -44.29 -26.86
N SER A 132 -0.41 -43.13 -27.49
CA SER A 132 -1.16 -42.84 -28.73
C SER A 132 -0.37 -42.01 -29.75
N GLY A 133 -1.03 -41.62 -30.84
CA GLY A 133 -0.43 -41.17 -32.09
C GLY A 133 -0.51 -39.66 -32.32
N LYS A 134 -0.59 -39.23 -33.59
CA LYS A 134 -0.61 -37.81 -33.99
C LYS A 134 -2.00 -37.25 -34.30
N HIS A 135 -3.04 -37.99 -33.94
CA HIS A 135 -4.42 -37.60 -34.20
C HIS A 135 -5.16 -37.52 -32.86
N LEU A 136 -6.39 -37.00 -32.91
CA LEU A 136 -7.25 -36.95 -31.75
C LEU A 136 -7.49 -38.36 -31.18
N ASP A 137 -7.03 -38.57 -29.96
CA ASP A 137 -7.10 -39.81 -29.22
C ASP A 137 -7.83 -39.62 -27.87
N CYS A 138 -8.59 -40.63 -27.45
CA CYS A 138 -9.32 -40.62 -26.19
C CYS A 138 -8.97 -41.84 -25.32
N LEU A 139 -8.73 -41.61 -24.03
CA LEU A 139 -8.64 -42.63 -22.99
C LEU A 139 -9.64 -42.33 -21.88
N PHE A 140 -10.57 -43.25 -21.63
CA PHE A 140 -11.46 -43.23 -20.47
C PHE A 140 -11.13 -44.44 -19.60
N ALA A 141 -10.68 -44.24 -18.37
CA ALA A 141 -10.19 -45.31 -17.53
C ALA A 141 -10.74 -45.22 -16.09
N CYS A 142 -11.35 -46.29 -15.60
CA CYS A 142 -11.94 -46.38 -14.27
C CYS A 142 -11.98 -47.82 -13.76
N GLY A 143 -12.30 -47.98 -12.47
CA GLY A 143 -12.52 -49.31 -11.87
C GLY A 143 -11.25 -50.11 -11.56
N PHE A 144 -10.08 -49.48 -11.46
CA PHE A 144 -8.85 -50.17 -11.07
C PHE A 144 -7.95 -49.37 -10.14
N ASP A 145 -7.18 -50.10 -9.35
CA ASP A 145 -6.10 -49.57 -8.51
C ASP A 145 -4.75 -50.05 -9.05
N VAL A 146 -3.75 -49.18 -9.06
CA VAL A 146 -2.41 -49.44 -9.59
C VAL A 146 -1.39 -49.43 -8.45
N GLN A 147 -0.82 -50.58 -8.11
CA GLN A 147 0.25 -50.66 -7.11
C GLN A 147 1.61 -50.18 -7.67
N GLY A 148 1.77 -50.23 -9.00
CA GLY A 148 2.90 -49.67 -9.72
C GLY A 148 2.70 -48.18 -10.05
N ASN A 149 3.08 -47.79 -11.27
CA ASN A 149 2.96 -46.43 -11.78
C ASN A 149 1.92 -46.29 -12.89
N ILE A 150 1.42 -45.08 -13.08
CA ILE A 150 0.69 -44.69 -14.29
C ILE A 150 1.65 -43.95 -15.23
N ASN A 151 1.68 -44.35 -16.51
CA ASN A 151 2.44 -43.67 -17.56
C ASN A 151 1.58 -43.45 -18.80
N ILE A 152 1.11 -42.23 -19.02
CA ILE A 152 0.28 -41.85 -20.17
C ILE A 152 1.08 -40.92 -21.05
N ARG A 153 1.12 -41.23 -22.35
CA ARG A 153 1.69 -40.35 -23.37
C ARG A 153 0.78 -40.26 -24.58
N THR A 154 0.09 -39.16 -24.77
CA THR A 154 -0.57 -38.88 -26.05
C THR A 154 0.40 -38.09 -26.93
N GLY A 155 0.24 -38.20 -28.25
CA GLY A 155 1.19 -37.60 -29.18
C GLY A 155 0.75 -36.18 -29.54
N ALA A 156 0.66 -35.88 -30.83
CA ALA A 156 0.06 -34.61 -31.24
C ALA A 156 -1.45 -34.83 -31.43
N GLY A 157 -2.32 -33.90 -31.09
CA GLY A 157 -3.77 -34.12 -31.20
C GLY A 157 -4.54 -33.37 -30.15
N GLY A 158 -5.82 -33.12 -30.37
CA GLY A 158 -6.69 -32.59 -29.30
C GLY A 158 -7.16 -33.73 -28.41
N ASP A 159 -6.27 -34.27 -27.57
CA ASP A 159 -6.45 -35.56 -26.92
C ASP A 159 -7.24 -35.45 -25.62
N THR A 160 -8.01 -36.47 -25.29
CA THR A 160 -8.84 -36.51 -24.06
C THR A 160 -8.40 -37.68 -23.18
N VAL A 161 -8.02 -37.40 -21.94
CA VAL A 161 -7.70 -38.42 -20.93
C VAL A 161 -8.57 -38.20 -19.70
N GLU A 162 -9.37 -39.19 -19.36
CA GLU A 162 -10.15 -39.22 -18.14
C GLU A 162 -9.74 -40.43 -17.28
N LEU A 163 -9.16 -40.15 -16.11
CA LEU A 163 -8.84 -41.12 -15.09
C LEU A 163 -9.82 -40.96 -13.93
N GLY A 164 -10.58 -42.01 -13.67
CA GLY A 164 -11.65 -41.98 -12.69
C GLY A 164 -12.98 -41.49 -13.28
N ALA A 165 -13.35 -42.06 -14.43
CA ALA A 165 -14.49 -41.65 -15.24
C ALA A 165 -15.87 -41.88 -14.59
N ALA A 166 -16.87 -41.16 -15.09
CA ALA A 166 -18.27 -41.40 -14.76
C ALA A 166 -18.77 -42.72 -15.37
N ILE A 167 -19.39 -43.56 -14.55
CA ILE A 167 -20.09 -44.76 -14.98
C ILE A 167 -21.59 -44.52 -14.75
N GLU A 168 -22.40 -44.90 -15.72
CA GLU A 168 -23.85 -44.89 -15.60
C GLU A 168 -24.28 -46.11 -14.79
N VAL A 169 -24.76 -45.86 -13.57
CA VAL A 169 -25.26 -46.89 -12.65
C VAL A 169 -26.70 -46.55 -12.31
N GLU A 170 -27.65 -47.37 -12.77
CA GLU A 170 -29.07 -47.29 -12.40
C GLU A 170 -29.67 -45.86 -12.46
N GLU A 171 -29.53 -45.18 -13.61
CA GLU A 171 -30.05 -43.81 -13.87
C GLU A 171 -29.32 -42.66 -13.15
N ALA A 172 -28.19 -42.93 -12.48
CA ALA A 172 -27.30 -41.91 -11.90
C ALA A 172 -25.86 -42.03 -12.42
N PHE A 173 -25.14 -40.90 -12.49
CA PHE A 173 -23.71 -40.90 -12.78
C PHE A 173 -22.93 -41.11 -11.48
N GLN A 174 -22.16 -42.18 -11.40
CA GLN A 174 -21.22 -42.41 -10.30
C GLN A 174 -19.80 -42.31 -10.82
N PHE A 175 -18.95 -41.53 -10.15
CA PHE A 175 -17.53 -41.46 -10.47
C PHE A 175 -16.78 -42.56 -9.74
N VAL A 176 -16.00 -43.36 -10.48
CA VAL A 176 -15.20 -44.45 -9.92
C VAL A 176 -13.73 -44.08 -9.97
N PRO A 177 -13.06 -43.77 -8.83
CA PRO A 177 -11.70 -43.25 -8.83
C PRO A 177 -10.65 -44.27 -9.29
N VAL A 178 -9.53 -43.76 -9.81
CA VAL A 178 -8.31 -44.54 -10.06
C VAL A 178 -7.29 -44.21 -8.97
N ASN A 179 -6.91 -45.20 -8.16
CA ASN A 179 -5.90 -45.01 -7.12
C ASN A 179 -4.56 -45.60 -7.54
N VAL A 180 -3.48 -44.88 -7.29
CA VAL A 180 -2.11 -45.25 -7.66
C VAL A 180 -1.25 -45.23 -6.40
N ALA A 181 -0.59 -46.33 -6.05
CA ALA A 181 0.35 -46.34 -4.92
C ALA A 181 1.71 -45.74 -5.29
N GLY A 182 2.11 -45.84 -6.55
CA GLY A 182 3.35 -45.27 -7.10
C GLY A 182 3.19 -43.84 -7.62
N THR A 183 3.95 -43.53 -8.67
CA THR A 183 3.93 -42.24 -9.36
C THR A 183 2.98 -42.26 -10.56
N ALA A 184 2.50 -41.09 -10.97
CA ALA A 184 1.75 -40.91 -12.20
C ALA A 184 2.44 -39.86 -13.08
N ALA A 185 2.73 -40.21 -14.32
CA ALA A 185 3.29 -39.30 -15.33
C ALA A 185 2.36 -39.28 -16.54
N ILE A 186 1.83 -38.10 -16.86
CA ILE A 186 0.87 -37.86 -17.94
C ILE A 186 1.45 -36.77 -18.83
N ASP A 187 1.68 -37.10 -20.09
CA ASP A 187 2.19 -36.19 -21.11
C ASP A 187 1.21 -36.24 -22.27
N LEU A 188 0.47 -35.15 -22.50
CA LEU A 188 -0.55 -35.10 -23.53
C LEU A 188 -0.02 -34.57 -24.87
N GLY A 189 1.26 -34.16 -24.92
CA GLY A 189 1.87 -33.63 -26.13
C GLY A 189 1.10 -32.44 -26.75
N PRO A 190 1.48 -31.97 -27.94
CA PRO A 190 0.91 -30.76 -28.51
C PRO A 190 -0.51 -30.95 -29.09
N GLY A 191 -1.43 -30.06 -28.77
CA GLY A 191 -2.77 -29.91 -29.33
C GLY A 191 -3.73 -29.36 -28.27
N ASN A 192 -5.04 -29.37 -28.52
CA ASN A 192 -6.01 -28.88 -27.54
C ASN A 192 -6.45 -30.04 -26.64
N ASN A 193 -5.72 -30.28 -25.57
CA ASN A 193 -5.88 -31.46 -24.74
C ASN A 193 -6.81 -31.23 -23.56
N PHE A 194 -7.44 -32.30 -23.09
CA PHE A 194 -8.27 -32.32 -21.91
C PHE A 194 -7.83 -33.46 -20.98
N LEU A 195 -7.50 -33.13 -19.74
CA LEU A 195 -7.26 -34.09 -18.66
C LEU A 195 -8.30 -33.91 -17.56
N GLN A 196 -8.92 -35.01 -17.16
CA GLN A 196 -9.62 -35.11 -15.89
C GLN A 196 -9.05 -36.27 -15.08
N MET A 197 -8.70 -36.03 -13.82
CA MET A 197 -8.18 -37.07 -12.93
C MET A 197 -8.85 -37.02 -11.55
N ARG A 198 -9.37 -38.18 -11.12
CA ARG A 198 -9.99 -38.40 -9.81
C ARG A 198 -9.36 -39.61 -9.12
N GLY A 199 -9.24 -39.57 -7.80
CA GLY A 199 -8.69 -40.65 -6.98
C GLY A 199 -7.46 -40.21 -6.18
N THR A 200 -6.41 -41.03 -6.16
CA THR A 200 -5.19 -40.74 -5.39
C THR A 200 -3.92 -41.17 -6.12
N VAL A 201 -2.83 -40.42 -5.92
CA VAL A 201 -1.46 -40.78 -6.31
C VAL A 201 -0.61 -40.80 -5.05
N GLY A 202 -0.07 -41.96 -4.67
CA GLY A 202 0.65 -42.16 -3.42
C GLY A 202 2.02 -41.46 -3.38
N LYS A 203 2.61 -41.18 -4.54
CA LYS A 203 3.88 -40.45 -4.70
C LYS A 203 3.68 -39.22 -5.59
N ASP A 204 4.63 -38.95 -6.50
CA ASP A 204 4.63 -37.77 -7.36
C ASP A 204 3.63 -37.91 -8.54
N LEU A 205 2.96 -36.81 -8.87
CA LEU A 205 2.13 -36.64 -10.07
C LEU A 205 2.76 -35.57 -10.97
N ALA A 206 3.07 -35.94 -12.22
CA ALA A 206 3.57 -35.03 -13.24
C ALA A 206 2.61 -34.98 -14.43
N ILE A 207 2.22 -33.79 -14.86
CA ILE A 207 1.32 -33.52 -16.00
C ILE A 207 2.01 -32.55 -16.97
N THR A 208 1.92 -32.80 -18.27
CA THR A 208 2.42 -31.90 -19.33
C THR A 208 1.46 -31.87 -20.52
N THR A 209 1.14 -30.69 -21.07
CA THR A 209 0.24 -30.55 -22.24
C THR A 209 0.85 -29.73 -23.41
N ALA A 210 2.05 -29.19 -23.22
CA ALA A 210 2.94 -28.65 -24.27
C ALA A 210 2.46 -27.42 -25.07
N THR A 211 1.61 -27.54 -26.08
CA THR A 211 1.16 -26.38 -26.89
C THR A 211 -0.26 -26.59 -27.36
N GLY A 212 -1.10 -25.57 -27.29
CA GLY A 212 -2.50 -25.63 -27.68
C GLY A 212 -3.38 -25.15 -26.54
N ILE A 213 -4.70 -25.10 -26.73
CA ILE A 213 -5.62 -24.68 -25.65
C ILE A 213 -5.93 -25.92 -24.81
N ASP A 214 -5.26 -26.03 -23.68
CA ASP A 214 -5.33 -27.20 -22.82
C ASP A 214 -6.19 -26.96 -21.56
N ALA A 215 -6.82 -28.02 -21.06
CA ALA A 215 -7.57 -27.97 -19.82
C ALA A 215 -7.25 -29.17 -18.92
N VAL A 216 -6.86 -28.91 -17.67
CA VAL A 216 -6.56 -29.92 -16.65
C VAL A 216 -7.46 -29.73 -15.44
N PHE A 217 -8.25 -30.75 -15.14
CA PHE A 217 -9.12 -30.84 -13.97
C PHE A 217 -8.61 -31.94 -13.03
N LEU A 218 -8.04 -31.54 -11.90
CA LEU A 218 -7.45 -32.43 -10.92
C LEU A 218 -8.27 -32.42 -9.64
N ALA A 219 -8.92 -33.56 -9.37
CA ALA A 219 -9.60 -33.85 -8.11
C ALA A 219 -9.04 -35.14 -7.48
N ALA A 220 -7.72 -35.30 -7.56
CA ALA A 220 -7.01 -36.40 -6.94
C ALA A 220 -6.04 -35.91 -5.85
N GLY A 221 -5.94 -36.67 -4.75
CA GLY A 221 -4.94 -36.43 -3.72
C GLY A 221 -3.55 -36.89 -4.16
N VAL A 222 -2.50 -36.12 -3.84
CA VAL A 222 -1.11 -36.43 -4.23
C VAL A 222 -0.26 -36.55 -2.97
N GLY A 223 0.24 -37.76 -2.67
CA GLY A 223 1.07 -38.02 -1.49
C GLY A 223 2.48 -37.44 -1.59
N GLY A 224 3.01 -37.29 -2.80
CA GLY A 224 4.30 -36.67 -3.11
C GLY A 224 4.17 -35.26 -3.69
N ASN A 225 5.03 -34.93 -4.64
CA ASN A 225 5.02 -33.64 -5.33
C ASN A 225 4.02 -33.64 -6.50
N LEU A 226 3.38 -32.50 -6.72
CA LEU A 226 2.58 -32.21 -7.91
C LEU A 226 3.39 -31.30 -8.84
N ALA A 227 3.58 -31.69 -10.09
CA ALA A 227 4.22 -30.89 -11.12
C ALA A 227 3.31 -30.81 -12.36
N ILE A 228 2.92 -29.61 -12.78
CA ILE A 228 2.08 -29.37 -13.95
C ILE A 228 2.80 -28.38 -14.86
N ASN A 229 2.87 -28.70 -16.15
CA ASN A 229 3.48 -27.84 -17.17
C ASN A 229 2.56 -27.74 -18.40
N MET A 230 1.80 -26.66 -18.49
CA MET A 230 0.75 -26.50 -19.52
C MET A 230 1.33 -26.02 -20.85
N GLY A 231 2.38 -25.20 -20.80
CA GLY A 231 3.24 -24.93 -21.95
C GLY A 231 2.99 -23.57 -22.56
N ALA A 232 2.40 -23.47 -23.75
CA ALA A 232 2.06 -22.18 -24.34
C ALA A 232 0.65 -22.22 -24.93
N ASN A 233 0.03 -21.04 -25.06
CA ASN A 233 -1.35 -20.74 -25.43
C ASN A 233 -2.27 -20.57 -24.21
N GLN A 234 -3.59 -20.48 -24.42
CA GLN A 234 -4.56 -20.18 -23.37
C GLN A 234 -4.92 -21.49 -22.66
N ASP A 235 -4.40 -21.67 -21.45
CA ASP A 235 -4.58 -22.92 -20.70
C ASP A 235 -5.42 -22.72 -19.44
N THR A 236 -6.16 -23.75 -19.06
CA THR A 236 -6.97 -23.77 -17.83
C THR A 236 -6.52 -24.90 -16.91
N LEU A 237 -6.18 -24.55 -15.67
CA LEU A 237 -5.90 -25.50 -14.60
C LEU A 237 -6.91 -25.32 -13.47
N TRP A 238 -7.57 -26.41 -13.10
CA TRP A 238 -8.41 -26.47 -11.92
C TRP A 238 -7.95 -27.62 -11.02
N VAL A 239 -7.39 -27.28 -9.85
CA VAL A 239 -7.08 -28.24 -8.78
C VAL A 239 -8.07 -28.01 -7.65
N ALA A 240 -9.03 -28.91 -7.45
CA ALA A 240 -10.03 -28.74 -6.40
C ALA A 240 -10.63 -30.04 -5.89
N GLN A 241 -11.36 -29.93 -4.80
CA GLN A 241 -12.27 -30.97 -4.31
C GLN A 241 -13.62 -30.81 -5.00
N PHE A 242 -14.16 -31.88 -5.59
CA PHE A 242 -15.57 -31.94 -5.93
C PHE A 242 -16.37 -32.37 -4.69
N ALA A 243 -17.30 -31.52 -4.25
CA ALA A 243 -18.19 -31.76 -3.10
C ALA A 243 -19.18 -32.92 -3.29
N GLU A 244 -19.26 -33.51 -4.49
CA GLU A 244 -20.30 -34.48 -4.88
C GLU A 244 -19.94 -35.95 -4.63
N ILE A 245 -18.78 -36.26 -4.02
CA ILE A 245 -18.41 -37.65 -3.68
C ILE A 245 -18.89 -37.96 -2.26
N PRO A 246 -19.81 -38.92 -2.04
CA PRO A 246 -20.21 -39.35 -0.71
C PRO A 246 -19.02 -39.98 0.03
N GLY A 247 -18.51 -39.31 1.06
CA GLY A 247 -17.40 -39.75 1.91
C GLY A 247 -16.85 -38.60 2.76
N PRO A 248 -16.07 -38.87 3.84
CA PRO A 248 -15.45 -37.78 4.58
C PRO A 248 -14.55 -36.98 3.62
N PRO A 249 -14.67 -35.63 3.59
CA PRO A 249 -13.89 -34.78 2.70
C PRO A 249 -12.42 -34.97 3.05
N THR A 250 -11.72 -35.77 2.26
CA THR A 250 -10.27 -35.85 2.33
C THR A 250 -9.77 -34.81 1.37
N ALA A 251 -9.11 -33.79 1.90
CA ALA A 251 -8.68 -32.65 1.12
C ALA A 251 -7.91 -33.10 -0.13
N ALA A 252 -8.12 -32.44 -1.26
CA ALA A 252 -7.13 -32.48 -2.34
C ALA A 252 -5.86 -31.91 -1.72
N ARG A 253 -5.00 -32.81 -1.25
CA ARG A 253 -3.82 -32.50 -0.46
C ARG A 253 -2.62 -32.92 -1.29
N VAL A 254 -1.64 -32.03 -1.38
CA VAL A 254 -0.33 -32.30 -1.92
C VAL A 254 0.63 -32.47 -0.75
N GLY A 255 1.11 -33.70 -0.54
CA GLY A 255 2.02 -34.03 0.57
C GLY A 255 3.45 -33.51 0.39
N GLY A 256 3.81 -33.15 -0.84
CA GLY A 256 5.07 -32.53 -1.22
C GLY A 256 4.91 -31.07 -1.66
N ASN A 257 5.76 -30.65 -2.59
CA ASN A 257 5.63 -29.36 -3.25
C ASN A 257 4.59 -29.45 -4.38
N ALA A 258 3.87 -28.36 -4.62
CA ALA A 258 3.07 -28.16 -5.83
C ALA A 258 3.76 -27.12 -6.72
N THR A 259 4.04 -27.47 -7.97
CA THR A 259 4.64 -26.57 -8.96
C THR A 259 3.79 -26.58 -10.22
N VAL A 260 3.32 -25.40 -10.61
CA VAL A 260 2.50 -25.17 -11.80
C VAL A 260 3.24 -24.18 -12.68
N ASN A 261 3.52 -24.58 -13.92
CA ASN A 261 4.01 -23.71 -14.97
C ASN A 261 2.96 -23.61 -16.06
N MET A 262 2.36 -22.44 -16.20
CA MET A 262 1.37 -22.15 -17.23
C MET A 262 2.05 -21.70 -18.54
N GLY A 263 3.24 -21.10 -18.43
CA GLY A 263 4.02 -20.59 -19.57
C GLY A 263 3.30 -19.49 -20.35
N ASP A 264 3.66 -19.27 -21.62
CA ASP A 264 3.18 -18.10 -22.38
C ASP A 264 1.72 -18.25 -22.82
N GLY A 265 0.87 -17.24 -22.59
CA GLY A 265 -0.49 -17.18 -23.11
C GLY A 265 -1.45 -16.66 -22.05
N ASN A 266 -2.75 -16.62 -22.37
CA ASN A 266 -3.71 -16.11 -21.39
C ASN A 266 -4.22 -17.25 -20.50
N ASN A 267 -3.61 -17.47 -19.33
CA ASN A 267 -3.90 -18.68 -18.56
C ASN A 267 -4.83 -18.41 -17.37
N SER A 268 -5.55 -19.45 -16.95
CA SER A 268 -6.39 -19.42 -15.76
C SER A 268 -6.05 -20.58 -14.83
N VAL A 269 -5.74 -20.27 -13.57
CA VAL A 269 -5.45 -21.25 -12.53
C VAL A 269 -6.40 -21.06 -11.36
N GLN A 270 -7.16 -22.11 -11.04
CA GLN A 270 -7.84 -22.24 -9.76
C GLN A 270 -7.17 -23.34 -8.94
N PHE A 271 -6.46 -22.95 -7.89
CA PHE A 271 -5.76 -23.85 -6.99
C PHE A 271 -6.42 -23.88 -5.62
N ASN A 272 -7.26 -24.88 -5.40
CA ASN A 272 -8.04 -25.10 -4.19
C ASN A 272 -7.66 -26.45 -3.53
N ALA A 273 -6.38 -26.57 -3.17
CA ALA A 273 -5.81 -27.76 -2.55
C ALA A 273 -4.84 -27.39 -1.41
N GLN A 274 -4.83 -28.19 -0.36
CA GLN A 274 -3.91 -28.04 0.78
C GLN A 274 -2.50 -28.47 0.34
N VAL A 275 -1.47 -27.73 0.75
CA VAL A 275 -0.07 -28.03 0.38
C VAL A 275 0.80 -28.14 1.63
N ASP A 276 1.37 -29.32 1.85
CA ASP A 276 2.21 -29.60 3.03
C ASP A 276 3.60 -28.95 2.97
N LYS A 277 4.01 -28.47 1.80
CA LYS A 277 5.27 -27.77 1.59
C LYS A 277 5.04 -26.49 0.79
N ASN A 278 5.74 -26.30 -0.32
CA ASN A 278 5.69 -25.07 -1.09
C ASN A 278 4.67 -25.17 -2.23
N LEU A 279 3.93 -24.09 -2.47
CA LEU A 279 3.18 -23.86 -3.70
C LEU A 279 3.95 -22.87 -4.57
N THR A 280 4.13 -23.19 -5.85
CA THR A 280 4.71 -22.29 -6.84
C THR A 280 3.86 -22.33 -8.09
N ILE A 281 3.36 -21.16 -8.52
CA ILE A 281 2.62 -20.98 -9.77
C ILE A 281 3.35 -19.93 -10.59
N THR A 282 3.62 -20.26 -11.85
CA THR A 282 4.37 -19.42 -12.79
C THR A 282 3.58 -19.24 -14.08
N GLY A 283 3.48 -18.01 -14.56
CA GLY A 283 2.82 -17.58 -15.80
C GLY A 283 3.81 -17.15 -16.88
N GLY A 284 3.32 -16.34 -17.82
CA GLY A 284 3.98 -16.01 -19.08
C GLY A 284 4.15 -14.50 -19.31
N LYS A 285 3.81 -14.05 -20.53
CA LYS A 285 3.92 -12.65 -20.98
C LYS A 285 2.57 -12.03 -21.38
N HIS A 286 1.49 -12.73 -21.09
CA HIS A 286 0.15 -12.30 -21.41
C HIS A 286 -0.73 -12.46 -20.17
N LEU A 287 -1.96 -11.96 -20.25
CA LEU A 287 -2.91 -11.92 -19.13
C LEU A 287 -3.09 -13.29 -18.47
N ASP A 288 -2.62 -13.42 -17.24
CA ASP A 288 -2.75 -14.60 -16.41
C ASP A 288 -3.65 -14.32 -15.19
N SER A 289 -4.50 -15.28 -14.85
CA SER A 289 -5.40 -15.21 -13.69
C SER A 289 -5.13 -16.34 -12.71
N PHE A 290 -4.64 -16.02 -11.52
CA PHE A 290 -4.39 -16.98 -10.45
C PHE A 290 -5.38 -16.78 -9.30
N LEU A 291 -6.16 -17.82 -9.02
CA LEU A 291 -7.03 -17.92 -7.85
C LEU A 291 -6.54 -19.05 -6.96
N VAL A 292 -6.00 -18.71 -5.80
CA VAL A 292 -5.51 -19.66 -4.79
C VAL A 292 -6.46 -19.62 -3.60
N GLY A 293 -7.23 -20.70 -3.39
CA GLY A 293 -8.27 -20.78 -2.36
C GLY A 293 -9.69 -20.96 -2.90
N LEU A 294 -10.70 -20.89 -2.01
CA LEU A 294 -12.12 -21.00 -2.37
C LEU A 294 -12.61 -19.66 -2.94
N GLY A 295 -12.98 -19.68 -4.22
CA GLY A 295 -13.46 -18.51 -4.95
C GLY A 295 -14.90 -18.16 -4.63
N VAL A 296 -15.13 -16.90 -4.30
CA VAL A 296 -16.25 -16.17 -4.90
C VAL A 296 -15.74 -15.75 -6.28
N GLU A 297 -16.48 -16.07 -7.35
CA GLU A 297 -16.16 -15.50 -8.66
C GLU A 297 -16.32 -13.97 -8.59
N PRO A 298 -15.31 -13.17 -8.99
CA PRO A 298 -15.48 -11.73 -9.12
C PRO A 298 -16.34 -11.49 -10.37
N THR A 299 -17.65 -11.46 -10.19
CA THR A 299 -18.61 -11.16 -11.27
C THR A 299 -18.61 -9.66 -11.57
N GLY A 300 -17.58 -9.17 -12.27
CA GLY A 300 -17.59 -7.86 -12.95
C GLY A 300 -17.87 -6.63 -12.08
N ALA A 301 -17.77 -6.76 -10.75
CA ALA A 301 -17.84 -5.64 -9.82
C ALA A 301 -16.42 -5.20 -9.49
N ASP A 302 -16.25 -3.89 -9.32
CA ASP A 302 -15.10 -3.25 -8.68
C ASP A 302 -14.52 -4.13 -7.54
N PRO A 303 -13.30 -4.68 -7.69
CA PRO A 303 -12.66 -5.52 -6.68
C PRO A 303 -12.56 -4.86 -5.31
N ALA A 304 -12.49 -3.52 -5.25
CA ALA A 304 -12.51 -2.77 -3.99
C ALA A 304 -13.82 -2.97 -3.21
N ARG A 305 -14.94 -3.21 -3.91
CA ARG A 305 -16.25 -3.50 -3.28
C ARG A 305 -16.45 -4.97 -2.91
N LEU A 306 -15.72 -5.90 -3.52
CA LEU A 306 -15.83 -7.34 -3.27
C LEU A 306 -15.20 -7.77 -1.94
N ALA A 307 -14.14 -7.10 -1.49
CA ALA A 307 -13.48 -7.38 -0.21
C ALA A 307 -14.33 -6.96 1.02
N LEU A 308 -15.33 -6.09 0.83
CA LEU A 308 -16.06 -5.42 1.92
C LEU A 308 -17.49 -5.95 2.12
N GLN A 309 -17.98 -6.84 1.24
CA GLN A 309 -19.27 -7.52 1.41
C GLN A 309 -19.17 -8.91 2.05
N GLN A 310 -17.96 -9.35 2.42
CA GLN A 310 -17.74 -10.70 2.93
C GLN A 310 -17.62 -10.71 4.46
N GLU A 311 -18.76 -10.86 5.14
CA GLU A 311 -18.86 -10.84 6.62
C GLU A 311 -18.25 -12.07 7.33
N GLU A 312 -17.85 -13.13 6.60
CA GLU A 312 -17.29 -14.34 7.21
C GLU A 312 -16.11 -14.88 6.38
N PRO A 313 -14.89 -15.03 6.96
CA PRO A 313 -13.76 -15.62 6.27
C PRO A 313 -14.06 -17.08 5.97
N LEU A 314 -14.18 -17.42 4.68
CA LEU A 314 -14.19 -18.81 4.24
C LEU A 314 -12.89 -19.48 4.72
N PRO A 315 -12.91 -20.75 5.18
CA PRO A 315 -11.69 -21.43 5.57
C PRO A 315 -10.77 -21.52 4.34
N GLY A 316 -9.76 -20.66 4.31
CA GLY A 316 -8.75 -20.60 3.27
C GLY A 316 -8.00 -21.93 3.15
N ILE A 317 -7.33 -22.13 2.02
CA ILE A 317 -6.40 -23.26 1.92
C ILE A 317 -5.18 -22.99 2.82
N SER A 318 -4.54 -24.04 3.35
CA SER A 318 -3.29 -23.91 4.09
C SER A 318 -2.12 -24.40 3.24
N ILE A 319 -1.07 -23.58 3.21
CA ILE A 319 0.23 -23.86 2.60
C ILE A 319 1.24 -23.84 3.75
N GLN A 320 1.72 -25.00 4.18
CA GLN A 320 2.61 -25.08 5.35
C GLN A 320 4.00 -24.48 5.09
N GLY A 321 4.46 -24.50 3.83
CA GLY A 321 5.72 -23.91 3.39
C GLY A 321 5.53 -22.54 2.74
N ASN A 322 6.33 -22.26 1.70
CA ASN A 322 6.30 -20.99 0.99
C ASN A 322 5.22 -20.95 -0.10
N LEU A 323 4.67 -19.77 -0.33
CA LEU A 323 3.84 -19.42 -1.48
C LEU A 323 4.68 -18.58 -2.44
N ASN A 324 4.84 -19.01 -3.68
CA ASN A 324 5.46 -18.23 -4.75
C ASN A 324 4.50 -18.12 -5.93
N LEU A 325 4.06 -16.92 -6.27
CA LEU A 325 3.23 -16.63 -7.44
C LEU A 325 4.03 -15.67 -8.33
N ASP A 326 4.20 -16.01 -9.59
CA ASP A 326 4.91 -15.19 -10.58
C ASP A 326 4.12 -15.25 -11.89
N SER A 327 3.20 -14.32 -12.13
CA SER A 327 2.38 -14.34 -13.35
C SER A 327 3.13 -13.85 -14.59
N GLY A 328 4.20 -13.07 -14.38
CA GLY A 328 5.26 -12.90 -15.37
C GLY A 328 5.25 -11.53 -16.03
N ALA A 329 4.45 -11.29 -17.06
CA ALA A 329 4.17 -9.98 -17.63
C ALA A 329 2.80 -10.08 -18.32
N GLY A 330 2.14 -8.97 -18.56
CA GLY A 330 0.75 -8.96 -18.98
C GLY A 330 -0.07 -8.13 -18.01
N ASN A 331 -1.38 -8.04 -18.24
CA ASN A 331 -2.28 -7.44 -17.26
C ASN A 331 -2.85 -8.58 -16.44
N ASP A 332 -2.23 -8.87 -15.31
CA ASP A 332 -2.48 -10.08 -14.56
C ASP A 332 -3.43 -9.85 -13.37
N THR A 333 -4.00 -10.94 -12.87
CA THR A 333 -4.87 -10.89 -11.70
C THR A 333 -4.56 -12.03 -10.75
N ILE A 334 -4.16 -11.70 -9.53
CA ILE A 334 -3.80 -12.65 -8.48
C ILE A 334 -4.71 -12.45 -7.28
N TYR A 335 -5.49 -13.49 -6.95
CA TYR A 335 -6.22 -13.63 -5.70
C TYR A 335 -5.62 -14.77 -4.88
N ALA A 336 -4.99 -14.47 -3.74
CA ALA A 336 -4.52 -15.49 -2.81
C ALA A 336 -5.27 -15.42 -1.46
N LEU A 337 -6.14 -16.40 -1.25
CA LEU A 337 -6.95 -16.61 -0.06
C LEU A 337 -6.42 -17.85 0.68
N ALA A 338 -5.28 -17.68 1.37
CA ALA A 338 -4.55 -18.79 1.97
C ALA A 338 -3.84 -18.43 3.28
N ASP A 339 -3.79 -19.39 4.19
CA ASP A 339 -2.89 -19.35 5.33
C ASP A 339 -1.53 -19.93 4.93
N VAL A 340 -0.47 -19.14 5.04
CA VAL A 340 0.89 -19.50 4.61
C VAL A 340 1.83 -19.58 5.81
N GLY A 341 2.43 -20.75 6.05
CA GLY A 341 3.37 -20.99 7.15
C GLY A 341 4.79 -20.48 6.89
N GLY A 342 5.17 -20.35 5.61
CA GLY A 342 6.47 -19.85 5.17
C GLY A 342 6.42 -18.42 4.61
N ARG A 343 7.40 -18.09 3.75
CA ARG A 343 7.45 -16.82 3.02
C ARG A 343 6.37 -16.78 1.93
N SER A 344 5.74 -15.63 1.74
CA SER A 344 4.90 -15.35 0.57
C SER A 344 5.63 -14.42 -0.38
N ALA A 345 5.71 -14.79 -1.66
CA ALA A 345 6.26 -13.97 -2.73
C ALA A 345 5.26 -13.93 -3.89
N VAL A 346 4.89 -12.72 -4.32
CA VAL A 346 4.01 -12.49 -5.47
C VAL A 346 4.72 -11.54 -6.43
N LYS A 347 4.68 -11.87 -7.71
CA LYS A 347 5.24 -11.08 -8.79
C LYS A 347 4.30 -11.09 -9.99
N THR A 348 4.09 -9.95 -10.64
CA THR A 348 3.23 -9.86 -11.84
C THR A 348 3.96 -9.29 -13.07
N GLY A 349 4.92 -8.39 -12.89
CA GLY A 349 5.95 -8.05 -13.87
C GLY A 349 5.79 -6.71 -14.58
N ALA A 350 5.16 -6.68 -15.75
CA ALA A 350 4.95 -5.44 -16.49
C ALA A 350 3.58 -5.52 -17.15
N GLY A 351 2.81 -4.45 -17.04
CA GLY A 351 1.40 -4.39 -17.41
C GLY A 351 0.53 -4.06 -16.20
N ILE A 352 -0.74 -3.75 -16.43
CA ILE A 352 -1.65 -3.29 -15.37
C ILE A 352 -2.10 -4.50 -14.55
N ASP A 353 -1.57 -4.63 -13.34
CA ASP A 353 -1.77 -5.81 -12.51
C ASP A 353 -2.67 -5.57 -11.30
N TYR A 354 -3.38 -6.63 -10.90
CA TYR A 354 -4.25 -6.63 -9.72
C TYR A 354 -3.84 -7.73 -8.75
N VAL A 355 -3.43 -7.36 -7.54
CA VAL A 355 -3.02 -8.30 -6.49
C VAL A 355 -3.88 -8.13 -5.24
N PHE A 356 -4.60 -9.20 -4.87
CA PHE A 356 -5.37 -9.31 -3.65
C PHE A 356 -4.85 -10.44 -2.76
N LEU A 357 -4.43 -10.09 -1.54
CA LEU A 357 -3.96 -11.07 -0.55
C LEU A 357 -4.79 -11.04 0.72
N THR A 358 -5.18 -12.22 1.20
CA THR A 358 -5.86 -12.39 2.49
C THR A 358 -5.49 -13.71 3.16
N GLY A 359 -5.84 -13.86 4.43
CA GLY A 359 -5.44 -14.98 5.30
C GLY A 359 -4.34 -14.61 6.28
N THR A 360 -3.71 -15.62 6.89
CA THR A 360 -2.60 -15.46 7.84
C THR A 360 -1.26 -15.82 7.18
N LEU A 361 -0.35 -14.84 7.10
CA LEU A 361 0.97 -15.00 6.47
C LEU A 361 2.05 -14.98 7.56
N GLN A 362 2.60 -16.15 7.90
CA GLN A 362 3.52 -16.29 9.04
C GLN A 362 4.94 -15.81 8.74
N GLY A 363 5.43 -16.02 7.52
CA GLY A 363 6.73 -15.54 7.06
C GLY A 363 6.68 -14.15 6.45
N ASN A 364 7.82 -13.67 5.95
CA ASN A 364 7.88 -12.38 5.26
C ASN A 364 7.03 -12.43 3.98
N VAL A 365 6.43 -11.29 3.66
CA VAL A 365 5.69 -11.08 2.40
C VAL A 365 6.53 -10.17 1.51
N ALA A 366 6.65 -10.54 0.24
CA ALA A 366 7.25 -9.70 -0.80
C ALA A 366 6.29 -9.63 -2.00
N LEU A 367 5.86 -8.44 -2.38
CA LEU A 367 5.04 -8.16 -3.55
C LEU A 367 5.84 -7.26 -4.50
N ASP A 368 5.83 -7.60 -5.80
CA ASP A 368 6.58 -6.90 -6.85
C ASP A 368 5.71 -6.90 -8.12
N THR A 369 4.93 -5.84 -8.34
CA THR A 369 3.98 -5.78 -9.47
C THR A 369 4.62 -5.26 -10.75
N GLY A 370 5.51 -4.28 -10.64
CA GLY A 370 6.69 -4.15 -11.48
C GLY A 370 6.72 -2.90 -12.36
N ALA A 371 5.84 -2.72 -13.35
CA ALA A 371 5.78 -1.47 -14.13
C ALA A 371 4.41 -1.37 -14.79
N ASP A 372 4.03 -0.15 -15.16
CA ASP A 372 2.66 0.26 -15.48
C ASP A 372 1.79 0.36 -14.21
N ALA A 373 0.56 0.90 -14.35
CA ALA A 373 -0.30 1.21 -13.20
C ALA A 373 -0.85 -0.05 -12.53
N ASP A 374 -0.46 -0.30 -11.28
CA ASP A 374 -0.77 -1.50 -10.53
C ASP A 374 -1.67 -1.26 -9.32
N TRP A 375 -2.43 -2.28 -8.93
CA TRP A 375 -3.36 -2.23 -7.81
C TRP A 375 -3.09 -3.35 -6.81
N VAL A 376 -2.63 -2.98 -5.62
CA VAL A 376 -2.34 -3.90 -4.52
C VAL A 376 -3.31 -3.67 -3.36
N LEU A 377 -4.13 -4.68 -3.06
CA LEU A 377 -4.94 -4.72 -1.84
C LEU A 377 -4.43 -5.84 -0.91
N PHE A 378 -3.74 -5.41 0.14
CA PHE A 378 -3.24 -6.28 1.18
C PHE A 378 -4.23 -6.35 2.36
N TYR A 379 -5.06 -7.40 2.37
CA TYR A 379 -6.09 -7.69 3.37
C TYR A 379 -5.77 -8.93 4.22
N ALA A 380 -4.51 -9.09 4.59
CA ALA A 380 -4.00 -10.24 5.34
C ALA A 380 -3.46 -9.85 6.72
N THR A 381 -3.41 -10.83 7.63
CA THR A 381 -2.60 -10.70 8.86
C THR A 381 -1.18 -11.19 8.55
N ALA A 382 -0.21 -10.27 8.50
CA ALA A 382 1.20 -10.64 8.40
C ALA A 382 1.82 -10.75 9.80
N VAL A 383 2.36 -11.90 10.16
CA VAL A 383 3.07 -12.07 11.45
C VAL A 383 4.49 -11.49 11.37
N ALA A 384 5.09 -11.48 10.17
CA ALA A 384 6.43 -10.96 9.93
C ALA A 384 6.40 -9.63 9.14
N SER A 385 7.45 -9.33 8.38
CA SER A 385 7.56 -8.08 7.62
C SER A 385 6.90 -8.18 6.24
N VAL A 386 6.42 -7.05 5.75
CA VAL A 386 5.81 -6.89 4.42
C VAL A 386 6.64 -5.89 3.62
N ASP A 387 6.99 -6.26 2.39
CA ASP A 387 7.72 -5.46 1.40
C ASP A 387 6.89 -5.44 0.11
N ILE A 388 6.44 -4.25 -0.32
CA ILE A 388 5.61 -4.04 -1.50
C ILE A 388 6.36 -3.12 -2.45
N LYS A 389 6.44 -3.51 -3.72
CA LYS A 389 7.01 -2.71 -4.78
C LYS A 389 6.07 -2.72 -5.97
N THR A 390 5.72 -1.55 -6.49
CA THR A 390 4.85 -1.46 -7.66
C THR A 390 5.58 -0.96 -8.90
N GLY A 391 6.61 -0.13 -8.72
CA GLY A 391 7.64 0.12 -9.72
C GLY A 391 7.54 1.48 -10.38
N ALA A 392 7.00 1.58 -11.58
CA ALA A 392 6.80 2.87 -12.24
C ALA A 392 5.45 2.83 -12.95
N GLY A 393 4.65 3.88 -12.82
CA GLY A 393 3.25 3.89 -13.19
C GLY A 393 2.43 4.44 -12.03
N ALA A 394 1.23 4.95 -12.32
CA ALA A 394 0.36 5.48 -11.26
C ALA A 394 -0.25 4.32 -10.46
N ASP A 395 0.35 4.02 -9.31
CA ASP A 395 0.07 2.81 -8.55
C ASP A 395 -0.86 3.06 -7.35
N GLY A 396 -1.64 2.05 -7.00
CA GLY A 396 -2.53 2.08 -5.85
C GLY A 396 -2.18 0.97 -4.86
N VAL A 397 -1.79 1.34 -3.63
CA VAL A 397 -1.41 0.39 -2.57
C VAL A 397 -2.24 0.61 -1.30
N TRP A 398 -3.13 -0.35 -1.02
CA TRP A 398 -3.95 -0.37 0.21
C TRP A 398 -3.53 -1.49 1.13
N VAL A 399 -2.97 -1.13 2.29
CA VAL A 399 -2.68 -2.06 3.39
C VAL A 399 -3.75 -1.92 4.44
N VAL A 400 -4.78 -2.77 4.33
CA VAL A 400 -5.98 -2.71 5.17
C VAL A 400 -6.11 -4.06 5.86
N GLY A 401 -5.88 -4.14 7.17
CA GLY A 401 -5.93 -5.45 7.82
C GLY A 401 -5.59 -5.42 9.30
N PRO A 402 -5.66 -6.57 9.99
CA PRO A 402 -5.61 -6.60 11.45
C PRO A 402 -4.26 -6.14 12.01
N ALA A 403 -3.15 -6.58 11.39
CA ALA A 403 -1.80 -6.19 11.76
C ALA A 403 -0.72 -6.66 10.76
N VAL A 404 0.39 -5.91 10.71
CA VAL A 404 1.72 -6.34 10.26
C VAL A 404 2.61 -6.48 11.49
N GLY A 405 3.07 -7.67 11.82
CA GLY A 405 3.84 -7.93 13.05
C GLY A 405 5.29 -7.43 12.99
N GLY A 406 5.87 -7.34 11.79
CA GLY A 406 7.21 -6.83 11.53
C GLY A 406 7.22 -5.40 10.95
N ASN A 407 8.20 -5.12 10.09
CA ASN A 407 8.26 -3.85 9.36
C ASN A 407 7.31 -3.87 8.15
N LEU A 408 6.83 -2.69 7.76
CA LEU A 408 6.14 -2.46 6.49
C LEU A 408 7.01 -1.54 5.62
N ALA A 409 7.34 -1.99 4.42
CA ALA A 409 8.02 -1.18 3.41
C ALA A 409 7.18 -1.15 2.13
N ILE A 410 6.97 0.05 1.57
CA ILE A 410 6.29 0.28 0.30
C ILE A 410 7.19 1.19 -0.54
N ASP A 411 7.49 0.79 -1.77
CA ASP A 411 8.23 1.55 -2.80
C ASP A 411 7.33 1.57 -4.05
N ALA A 412 6.51 2.62 -4.20
CA ALA A 412 5.46 2.68 -5.21
C ALA A 412 6.03 3.09 -6.58
N GLY A 413 6.76 4.19 -6.65
CA GLY A 413 8.08 4.24 -7.26
C GLY A 413 8.34 5.41 -8.18
N ALA A 414 7.52 5.70 -9.18
CA ALA A 414 7.52 6.95 -9.94
C ALA A 414 6.17 7.07 -10.67
N ASP A 415 5.81 8.29 -11.06
CA ASP A 415 4.45 8.71 -11.42
C ASP A 415 3.55 8.82 -10.17
N GLY A 416 2.32 9.35 -10.32
CA GLY A 416 1.48 9.67 -9.16
C GLY A 416 0.83 8.45 -8.51
N ASP A 417 1.22 8.17 -7.26
CA ASP A 417 0.85 7.00 -6.48
C ASP A 417 -0.15 7.31 -5.35
N ASP A 418 -1.08 6.38 -5.07
CA ASP A 418 -1.97 6.41 -3.88
C ASP A 418 -1.60 5.28 -2.91
N VAL A 419 -1.01 5.65 -1.77
CA VAL A 419 -0.59 4.72 -0.71
C VAL A 419 -1.38 4.95 0.56
N THR A 420 -2.20 3.97 0.94
CA THR A 420 -3.01 4.01 2.15
C THR A 420 -2.67 2.86 3.12
N VAL A 421 -2.37 3.19 4.37
CA VAL A 421 -2.09 2.21 5.45
C VAL A 421 -3.10 2.37 6.60
N LEU A 422 -4.01 1.39 6.72
CA LEU A 422 -5.04 1.28 7.76
C LEU A 422 -4.80 0.08 8.68
N ALA A 423 -3.54 -0.29 8.91
CA ALA A 423 -3.16 -1.47 9.69
C ALA A 423 -2.16 -1.15 10.80
N ASN A 424 -2.30 -1.81 11.96
CA ASN A 424 -1.31 -1.72 13.02
C ASN A 424 0.01 -2.35 12.60
N VAL A 425 1.15 -1.69 12.87
CA VAL A 425 2.48 -2.17 12.48
C VAL A 425 3.36 -2.37 13.71
N GLY A 426 3.87 -3.59 13.92
CA GLY A 426 4.71 -3.99 15.04
C GLY A 426 6.16 -3.52 14.96
N GLY A 427 6.61 -3.12 13.76
CA GLY A 427 7.93 -2.56 13.48
C GLY A 427 7.89 -1.15 12.89
N ASN A 428 8.86 -0.84 12.03
CA ASN A 428 8.93 0.44 11.32
C ASN A 428 8.05 0.44 10.08
N VAL A 429 7.59 1.62 9.67
CA VAL A 429 6.95 1.89 8.38
C VAL A 429 7.89 2.75 7.54
N SER A 430 8.17 2.35 6.31
CA SER A 430 8.97 3.10 5.34
C SER A 430 8.21 3.16 4.02
N LEU A 431 7.83 4.35 3.59
CA LEU A 431 7.08 4.60 2.37
C LEU A 431 7.92 5.47 1.45
N LYS A 432 7.99 5.07 0.19
CA LYS A 432 8.63 5.82 -0.87
C LYS A 432 7.73 5.77 -2.10
N THR A 433 7.33 6.91 -2.63
CA THR A 433 6.45 6.98 -3.80
C THR A 433 7.19 7.52 -5.03
N GLY A 434 8.23 8.35 -4.84
CA GLY A 434 9.17 8.65 -5.93
C GLY A 434 8.82 9.96 -6.62
N ASP A 435 9.17 10.18 -7.88
CA ASP A 435 8.79 11.44 -8.54
C ASP A 435 7.35 11.30 -9.07
N GLY A 436 6.45 12.27 -8.83
CA GLY A 436 5.06 12.26 -9.28
C GLY A 436 4.13 12.94 -8.27
N ASP A 437 2.91 13.33 -8.68
CA ASP A 437 1.91 13.87 -7.74
C ASP A 437 1.37 12.73 -6.84
N ASP A 438 1.94 12.55 -5.64
CA ASP A 438 1.64 11.40 -4.78
C ASP A 438 0.64 11.71 -3.65
N ALA A 439 -0.10 10.69 -3.23
CA ALA A 439 -1.00 10.73 -2.08
C ALA A 439 -0.67 9.61 -1.07
N VAL A 440 -0.29 9.98 0.15
CA VAL A 440 0.03 9.04 1.23
C VAL A 440 -0.86 9.28 2.44
N THR A 441 -1.63 8.26 2.85
CA THR A 441 -2.51 8.31 4.03
C THR A 441 -2.18 7.21 5.03
N ILE A 442 -1.89 7.59 6.29
CA ILE A 442 -1.60 6.66 7.39
C ILE A 442 -2.59 6.85 8.53
N GLY A 443 -3.32 5.81 8.89
CA GLY A 443 -4.34 5.86 9.94
C GLY A 443 -5.72 6.22 9.42
N GLN A 444 -6.62 6.60 10.32
CA GLN A 444 -8.04 6.74 9.98
C GLN A 444 -8.27 7.78 8.89
N ILE A 445 -9.16 7.51 7.94
CA ILE A 445 -9.67 8.54 7.04
C ILE A 445 -10.84 9.20 7.77
N GLU A 446 -10.66 10.43 8.25
CA GLU A 446 -11.79 11.24 8.72
C GLU A 446 -12.62 11.60 7.50
N ASP A 447 -13.88 11.13 7.48
CA ASP A 447 -14.85 11.35 6.43
C ASP A 447 -15.22 12.85 6.36
N GLY A 448 -14.41 13.62 5.63
CA GLY A 448 -14.55 15.06 5.43
C GLY A 448 -14.77 15.47 3.97
N GLY A 449 -14.79 14.52 3.03
CA GLY A 449 -15.01 14.74 1.59
C GLY A 449 -16.26 14.00 1.12
N GLU A 450 -16.92 14.52 0.08
CA GLU A 450 -18.16 13.93 -0.46
C GLU A 450 -18.03 12.42 -0.71
N GLU A 451 -19.09 11.66 -0.38
CA GLU A 451 -19.23 10.23 -0.68
C GLU A 451 -18.80 9.92 -2.13
N GLY A 452 -17.58 9.41 -2.32
CA GLY A 452 -17.11 9.10 -3.66
C GLY A 452 -15.63 8.75 -3.73
N GLU A 453 -15.37 7.48 -4.06
CA GLU A 453 -14.16 6.96 -4.71
C GLU A 453 -13.01 6.39 -3.84
N THR A 454 -13.03 6.46 -2.50
CA THR A 454 -12.04 5.71 -1.69
C THR A 454 -12.57 4.35 -1.19
N PRO A 455 -11.77 3.27 -1.24
CA PRO A 455 -12.11 1.98 -0.59
C PRO A 455 -12.37 2.10 0.92
N ALA A 456 -11.96 3.22 1.53
CA ALA A 456 -12.18 3.53 2.95
C ALA A 456 -13.64 3.84 3.31
N ALA A 457 -14.45 4.31 2.35
CA ALA A 457 -15.89 4.56 2.54
C ALA A 457 -16.72 3.27 2.79
N ALA A 458 -16.10 2.09 2.71
CA ALA A 458 -16.76 0.81 2.90
C ALA A 458 -16.40 0.09 4.22
N LEU A 459 -15.71 0.77 5.15
CA LEU A 459 -15.73 0.41 6.57
C LEU A 459 -17.03 0.95 7.22
N ASP A 460 -18.19 0.41 6.80
CA ASP A 460 -19.55 0.62 7.34
C ASP A 460 -19.70 0.00 8.76
N GLY A 461 -18.77 0.31 9.65
CA GLY A 461 -18.90 0.01 11.07
C GLY A 461 -19.30 1.28 11.80
N GLU A 462 -20.42 1.25 12.54
CA GLU A 462 -20.87 2.40 13.35
C GLU A 462 -19.90 2.82 14.48
N ASP A 463 -18.77 2.11 14.65
CA ASP A 463 -17.67 2.51 15.52
C ASP A 463 -16.45 2.89 14.67
N PRO A 464 -15.86 4.10 14.86
CA PRO A 464 -14.62 4.45 14.18
C PRO A 464 -13.54 3.41 14.51
N PRO A 465 -12.79 2.89 13.52
CA PRO A 465 -11.75 1.90 13.77
C PRO A 465 -10.76 2.43 14.83
N ALA A 466 -10.26 1.57 15.71
CA ALA A 466 -9.24 1.99 16.67
C ALA A 466 -8.07 2.67 15.92
N PRO A 467 -7.46 3.72 16.49
CA PRO A 467 -6.40 4.45 15.81
C PRO A 467 -5.28 3.49 15.40
N THR A 468 -4.78 3.64 14.18
CA THR A 468 -3.61 2.89 13.71
C THR A 468 -2.42 3.20 14.60
N VAL A 469 -1.70 2.16 15.03
CA VAL A 469 -0.50 2.27 15.86
C VAL A 469 0.70 1.66 15.15
N ILE A 470 1.76 2.46 15.02
CA ILE A 470 3.09 2.04 14.57
C ILE A 470 4.01 1.93 15.78
N GLN A 471 4.48 0.72 16.08
CA GLN A 471 5.36 0.48 17.24
C GLN A 471 6.80 0.97 17.02
N GLY A 472 7.23 1.08 15.77
CA GLY A 472 8.53 1.61 15.36
C GLY A 472 8.47 3.06 14.90
N SER A 473 9.39 3.45 14.01
CA SER A 473 9.42 4.76 13.37
C SER A 473 8.64 4.78 12.05
N LEU A 474 8.17 5.95 11.64
CA LEU A 474 7.53 6.21 10.35
C LEU A 474 8.47 7.08 9.50
N VAL A 475 8.74 6.64 8.27
CA VAL A 475 9.50 7.39 7.27
C VAL A 475 8.67 7.43 5.99
N ILE A 476 8.48 8.63 5.44
CA ILE A 476 7.80 8.88 4.17
C ILE A 476 8.72 9.77 3.32
N ASP A 477 8.96 9.37 2.06
CA ASP A 477 9.71 10.13 1.06
C ASP A 477 8.91 10.14 -0.25
N THR A 478 8.24 11.25 -0.55
CA THR A 478 7.38 11.39 -1.74
C THR A 478 8.04 12.06 -2.94
N GLY A 479 9.34 12.33 -2.87
CA GLY A 479 10.15 12.65 -4.05
C GLY A 479 10.02 14.06 -4.62
N ALA A 480 9.26 14.27 -5.69
CA ALA A 480 9.14 15.57 -6.38
C ALA A 480 7.82 15.63 -7.13
N GLU A 481 7.40 16.83 -7.55
CA GLU A 481 6.02 17.18 -7.94
C GLU A 481 5.11 17.36 -6.70
N SER A 482 3.81 17.58 -6.88
CA SER A 482 2.95 18.07 -5.81
C SER A 482 2.35 16.93 -4.99
N ASP A 483 2.84 16.79 -3.75
CA ASP A 483 2.48 15.65 -2.91
C ASP A 483 1.48 15.98 -1.80
N GLN A 484 0.74 14.95 -1.37
CA GLN A 484 -0.16 15.01 -0.21
C GLN A 484 0.18 13.90 0.79
N VAL A 485 0.52 14.28 2.03
CA VAL A 485 0.79 13.33 3.10
C VAL A 485 -0.10 13.60 4.31
N SER A 486 -0.89 12.60 4.70
CA SER A 486 -1.77 12.64 5.87
C SER A 486 -1.37 11.59 6.91
N VAL A 487 -0.99 12.03 8.13
CA VAL A 487 -0.60 11.15 9.24
C VAL A 487 -1.57 11.29 10.41
N LEU A 488 -2.36 10.23 10.61
CA LEU A 488 -3.47 10.12 11.57
C LEU A 488 -3.27 8.91 12.51
N ALA A 489 -2.04 8.41 12.61
CA ALA A 489 -1.63 7.25 13.41
C ALA A 489 -0.73 7.59 14.60
N ASP A 490 -0.82 6.82 15.68
CA ASP A 490 0.16 6.91 16.79
C ASP A 490 1.47 6.25 16.39
N VAL A 491 2.59 6.90 16.70
CA VAL A 491 3.94 6.43 16.35
C VAL A 491 4.80 6.33 17.61
N HIS A 492 5.22 5.13 17.98
CA HIS A 492 6.04 4.91 19.17
C HIS A 492 7.55 5.14 18.95
N GLY A 493 7.96 5.42 17.71
CA GLY A 493 9.29 5.90 17.32
C GLY A 493 9.27 7.35 16.85
N GLY A 494 10.21 7.71 15.97
CA GLY A 494 10.23 9.02 15.31
C GLY A 494 9.42 9.03 14.01
N VAL A 495 9.02 10.22 13.58
CA VAL A 495 8.39 10.49 12.29
C VAL A 495 9.34 11.36 11.47
N SER A 496 9.60 10.96 10.23
CA SER A 496 10.40 11.71 9.24
C SER A 496 9.63 11.75 7.94
N LEU A 497 9.20 12.93 7.54
CA LEU A 497 8.47 13.17 6.30
C LEU A 497 9.35 14.02 5.39
N LYS A 498 9.51 13.59 4.15
CA LYS A 498 10.22 14.33 3.11
C LYS A 498 9.34 14.35 1.87
N THR A 499 9.00 15.53 1.37
CA THR A 499 8.16 15.66 0.17
C THR A 499 8.98 16.02 -1.05
N GLY A 500 9.94 16.94 -0.90
CA GLY A 500 10.88 17.29 -1.97
C GLY A 500 10.39 18.48 -2.78
N ASP A 501 10.77 18.60 -4.06
CA ASP A 501 10.44 19.81 -4.84
C ASP A 501 9.02 19.70 -5.41
N GLY A 502 8.15 20.68 -5.17
CA GLY A 502 6.76 20.71 -5.61
C GLY A 502 5.90 21.54 -4.67
N ASP A 503 4.62 21.75 -5.01
CA ASP A 503 3.70 22.41 -4.07
C ASP A 503 3.09 21.33 -3.16
N ASP A 504 3.68 21.11 -1.98
CA ASP A 504 3.38 19.95 -1.14
C ASP A 504 2.43 20.26 0.02
N VAL A 505 1.64 19.27 0.43
CA VAL A 505 0.70 19.37 1.56
C VAL A 505 0.94 18.26 2.58
N VAL A 506 1.29 18.63 3.81
CA VAL A 506 1.40 17.70 4.94
C VAL A 506 0.36 18.02 6.01
N THR A 507 -0.46 17.03 6.36
CA THR A 507 -1.43 17.09 7.45
C THR A 507 -1.11 16.07 8.54
N ILE A 508 -1.04 16.51 9.80
CA ILE A 508 -0.78 15.61 10.95
C ILE A 508 -1.78 15.88 12.07
N GLY A 509 -2.42 14.83 12.57
CA GLY A 509 -3.24 14.87 13.79
C GLY A 509 -4.73 15.12 13.55
N TRP A 510 -5.29 16.25 14.00
CA TRP A 510 -6.72 16.62 13.84
C TRP A 510 -7.78 15.78 14.56
N ARG A 511 -7.39 14.66 15.17
CA ARG A 511 -8.26 13.77 15.95
C ARG A 511 -8.30 14.09 17.46
N ASP A 512 -9.30 13.54 18.15
CA ASP A 512 -9.42 13.47 19.62
C ASP A 512 -9.62 11.99 20.04
N PRO A 513 -8.73 11.36 20.83
CA PRO A 513 -7.58 11.93 21.54
C PRO A 513 -6.39 12.33 20.66
N PRO A 514 -5.50 13.21 21.17
CA PRO A 514 -4.31 13.68 20.45
C PRO A 514 -3.46 12.56 19.86
N LEU A 515 -2.92 12.79 18.67
CA LEU A 515 -1.91 11.92 18.05
C LEU A 515 -0.62 11.97 18.85
N THR A 516 -0.02 10.80 19.15
CA THR A 516 1.22 10.71 19.93
C THR A 516 2.39 10.21 19.09
N VAL A 517 3.50 10.97 19.10
CA VAL A 517 4.82 10.57 18.59
C VAL A 517 5.78 10.38 19.78
N ARG A 518 6.36 9.19 19.97
CA ARG A 518 7.32 8.89 21.04
C ARG A 518 8.76 8.87 20.50
N GLY A 519 9.18 9.98 19.93
CA GLY A 519 10.45 10.12 19.23
C GLY A 519 10.71 11.58 18.90
N SER A 520 11.14 11.84 17.67
CA SER A 520 11.21 13.18 17.09
C SER A 520 10.22 13.29 15.93
N LEU A 521 9.79 14.50 15.59
CA LEU A 521 9.00 14.78 14.40
C LEU A 521 9.82 15.69 13.47
N LEU A 522 10.12 15.20 12.27
CA LEU A 522 10.82 15.94 11.23
C LEU A 522 9.94 16.00 9.98
N ILE A 523 9.75 17.21 9.45
CA ILE A 523 9.11 17.48 8.16
C ILE A 523 10.09 18.32 7.36
N GLU A 524 10.51 17.82 6.20
CA GLU A 524 11.43 18.47 5.27
C GLU A 524 10.79 18.56 3.89
N MET A 525 10.42 19.77 3.48
CA MET A 525 9.93 20.06 2.14
C MET A 525 11.05 20.63 1.28
N GLY A 526 10.89 20.63 -0.04
CA GLY A 526 11.82 21.18 -1.02
C GLY A 526 11.32 22.51 -1.59
N ALA A 527 11.66 22.80 -2.84
CA ALA A 527 11.23 24.05 -3.48
C ALA A 527 9.78 23.98 -3.95
N GLY A 528 8.99 25.04 -3.73
CA GLY A 528 7.58 25.12 -4.12
C GLY A 528 6.72 25.77 -3.04
N ASP A 529 5.42 25.91 -3.31
CA ASP A 529 4.48 26.59 -2.42
C ASP A 529 3.89 25.58 -1.41
N ASP A 530 4.63 25.35 -0.32
CA ASP A 530 4.36 24.28 0.64
C ASP A 530 3.37 24.64 1.76
N SER A 531 2.60 23.63 2.18
CA SER A 531 1.62 23.74 3.26
C SER A 531 1.76 22.64 4.31
N VAL A 532 2.01 23.03 5.57
CA VAL A 532 1.95 22.14 6.74
C VAL A 532 0.80 22.52 7.65
N SER A 533 -0.07 21.55 7.96
CA SER A 533 -1.18 21.67 8.91
C SER A 533 -1.07 20.62 10.01
N MET A 534 -1.00 21.07 11.26
CA MET A 534 -0.87 20.17 12.42
C MET A 534 -1.83 20.57 13.54
N ALA A 535 -2.58 19.59 14.05
CA ALA A 535 -3.53 19.81 15.15
C ALA A 535 -3.49 18.67 16.17
N ASN A 536 -3.58 19.00 17.47
CA ASN A 536 -3.69 18.02 18.56
C ASN A 536 -2.60 16.92 18.51
N VAL A 537 -1.33 17.33 18.55
CA VAL A 537 -0.18 16.42 18.49
C VAL A 537 0.66 16.48 19.76
N VAL A 538 1.07 15.33 20.28
CA VAL A 538 2.00 15.21 21.41
C VAL A 538 3.28 14.55 20.94
N VAL A 539 4.41 15.24 21.05
CA VAL A 539 5.75 14.71 20.73
C VAL A 539 6.52 14.52 22.03
N ALA A 540 6.51 13.28 22.51
CA ALA A 540 7.11 12.87 23.77
C ALA A 540 8.52 12.28 23.57
N ALA A 541 9.35 12.37 24.60
CA ALA A 541 10.63 11.66 24.60
C ALA A 541 10.40 10.13 24.54
N SER A 542 11.17 9.47 23.67
CA SER A 542 11.19 8.02 23.51
C SER A 542 11.68 7.33 24.78
N ALA A 543 11.17 6.12 25.05
CA ALA A 543 11.78 5.26 26.04
C ALA A 543 13.18 4.80 25.56
N ARG A 544 14.12 4.61 26.49
CA ARG A 544 15.50 4.15 26.18
C ARG A 544 15.47 2.94 25.23
N GLY A 545 16.01 3.10 24.03
CA GLY A 545 16.17 2.02 23.04
C GLY A 545 15.18 2.02 21.88
N GLN A 546 14.22 2.96 21.83
CA GLN A 546 13.24 3.08 20.73
C GLN A 546 13.62 4.09 19.63
N GLN A 547 14.60 4.96 19.87
CA GLN A 547 15.08 5.90 18.86
C GLN A 547 16.18 5.26 17.99
N ALA A 548 16.16 5.52 16.68
CA ALA A 548 17.24 5.12 15.77
C ALA A 548 18.58 5.73 16.22
N LYS A 549 19.67 4.95 16.15
CA LYS A 549 21.01 5.32 16.66
C LYS A 549 21.66 6.54 15.96
N ALA A 550 21.07 6.98 14.85
CA ALA A 550 21.49 8.13 14.05
C ALA A 550 20.29 9.04 13.70
N ALA A 551 19.37 9.24 14.64
CA ALA A 551 18.23 10.13 14.41
C ALA A 551 18.70 11.58 14.12
N PRO A 552 18.09 12.26 13.13
CA PRO A 552 18.47 13.61 12.73
C PRO A 552 18.18 14.67 13.82
N LEU A 553 17.26 14.36 14.73
CA LEU A 553 16.84 15.22 15.83
C LEU A 553 16.93 14.49 17.19
N ALA A 554 17.06 15.25 18.27
CA ALA A 554 16.96 14.67 19.60
C ALA A 554 15.51 14.25 19.89
N SER A 555 15.33 13.24 20.74
CA SER A 555 13.99 12.78 21.08
C SER A 555 13.20 13.88 21.82
N GLY A 556 11.96 14.09 21.40
CA GLY A 556 11.07 15.15 21.86
C GLY A 556 11.10 16.40 21.00
N ASP A 557 12.08 16.53 20.09
CA ASP A 557 12.21 17.68 19.20
C ASP A 557 11.24 17.57 18.00
N VAL A 558 10.80 18.73 17.55
CA VAL A 558 9.99 18.95 16.35
C VAL A 558 10.73 19.93 15.45
N ARG A 559 10.95 19.55 14.19
CA ARG A 559 11.46 20.45 13.15
C ARG A 559 10.57 20.38 11.93
N ILE A 560 10.14 21.54 11.47
CA ILE A 560 9.47 21.75 10.19
C ILE A 560 10.40 22.64 9.39
N ALA A 561 10.79 22.20 8.20
CA ALA A 561 11.60 22.97 7.28
C ALA A 561 10.90 23.02 5.93
N LEU A 562 10.53 24.23 5.52
CA LEU A 562 10.11 24.57 4.17
C LEU A 562 11.35 24.89 3.34
N GLY A 563 11.27 24.73 2.02
CA GLY A 563 12.39 25.01 1.11
C GLY A 563 12.36 26.40 0.50
N ASP A 564 12.42 26.47 -0.83
CA ASP A 564 12.42 27.75 -1.57
C ASP A 564 11.04 27.95 -2.21
N GLY A 565 10.17 28.79 -1.63
CA GLY A 565 8.83 29.09 -2.13
C GLY A 565 8.71 30.35 -3.00
N GLY A 566 7.51 30.57 -3.55
CA GLY A 566 7.14 31.67 -4.44
C GLY A 566 6.91 33.04 -3.77
N GLU A 567 6.70 34.08 -4.60
CA GLU A 567 6.39 35.47 -4.18
C GLU A 567 4.87 35.69 -3.92
N LEU A 568 4.51 36.60 -3.00
CA LEU A 568 3.14 36.97 -2.62
C LEU A 568 2.24 37.35 -3.80
N PHE A 569 0.98 36.90 -3.75
CA PHE A 569 -0.10 37.50 -4.54
C PHE A 569 -0.83 38.57 -3.71
N GLU A 570 -1.05 39.75 -4.31
CA GLU A 570 -1.98 40.75 -3.75
C GLU A 570 -3.35 40.09 -3.54
N ASN A 571 -3.93 40.23 -2.34
CA ASN A 571 -5.26 39.73 -2.07
C ASN A 571 -6.26 40.41 -3.06
N PRO A 572 -6.88 39.67 -3.98
CA PRO A 572 -7.78 40.26 -4.99
C PRO A 572 -9.01 40.92 -4.35
N ASN A 573 -9.30 40.60 -3.08
CA ASN A 573 -10.31 41.23 -2.26
C ASN A 573 -9.65 42.24 -1.31
N GLY A 574 -9.38 43.46 -1.80
CA GLY A 574 -8.83 44.60 -1.04
C GLY A 574 -9.74 45.15 0.09
N GLN A 575 -10.53 44.30 0.73
CA GLN A 575 -11.38 44.57 1.90
C GLN A 575 -11.12 43.62 3.08
N SER A 576 -10.21 42.65 2.97
CA SER A 576 -9.77 41.82 4.11
C SER A 576 -8.63 42.53 4.87
N ASP A 577 -8.60 42.39 6.19
CA ASP A 577 -7.51 42.91 7.04
C ASP A 577 -6.17 42.18 6.81
N VAL A 578 -6.15 41.13 5.95
CA VAL A 578 -4.96 40.42 5.47
C VAL A 578 -4.63 40.87 4.03
N PRO A 579 -3.65 41.76 3.82
CA PRO A 579 -3.36 42.37 2.52
C PRO A 579 -2.75 41.42 1.46
N TYR A 580 -2.34 40.22 1.84
CA TYR A 580 -1.64 39.28 0.96
C TYR A 580 -2.12 37.83 1.12
N LEU A 581 -2.16 37.07 0.03
CA LEU A 581 -2.31 35.61 0.08
C LEU A 581 -0.89 35.01 0.11
N THR A 582 -0.58 34.24 1.17
CA THR A 582 0.72 33.60 1.31
C THR A 582 0.81 32.35 0.45
N THR A 583 1.98 32.12 -0.11
CA THR A 583 2.33 30.96 -0.94
C THR A 583 2.75 29.78 -0.08
N GLU A 584 3.53 30.02 0.98
CA GLU A 584 3.91 29.00 1.96
C GLU A 584 3.13 29.15 3.27
N ASN A 585 2.66 28.05 3.86
CA ASN A 585 1.94 28.10 5.13
C ASN A 585 2.27 27.00 6.15
N VAL A 586 2.59 27.39 7.38
CA VAL A 586 2.71 26.50 8.54
C VAL A 586 1.65 26.85 9.56
N ARG A 587 0.72 25.93 9.80
CA ARG A 587 -0.41 26.11 10.73
C ARG A 587 -0.36 25.04 11.80
N ILE A 588 -0.07 25.44 13.04
CA ILE A 588 0.04 24.52 14.17
C ILE A 588 -0.92 24.91 15.29
N TRP A 589 -1.74 23.96 15.70
CA TRP A 589 -2.69 24.10 16.80
C TRP A 589 -2.55 22.95 17.82
N GLY A 590 -2.42 23.28 19.10
CA GLY A 590 -2.46 22.25 20.16
C GLY A 590 -1.24 21.31 20.23
N LEU A 591 -0.07 21.74 19.75
CA LEU A 591 1.16 20.93 19.82
C LEU A 591 1.73 20.88 21.25
N GLN A 592 2.10 19.69 21.72
CA GLN A 592 2.85 19.48 22.96
C GLN A 592 4.19 18.79 22.67
N ALA A 593 5.25 19.57 22.45
CA ALA A 593 6.61 19.08 22.26
C ALA A 593 7.37 19.02 23.59
N ALA A 594 8.01 17.88 23.90
CA ALA A 594 8.87 17.75 25.07
C ALA A 594 10.23 18.45 24.90
N GLY A 595 10.68 18.60 23.65
CA GLY A 595 11.96 19.18 23.26
C GLY A 595 11.80 20.54 22.58
N ARG A 596 12.71 20.85 21.66
CA ARG A 596 12.70 22.09 20.87
C ARG A 596 11.69 22.01 19.72
N LEU A 597 10.94 23.09 19.51
CA LEU A 597 10.17 23.33 18.28
C LEU A 597 11.00 24.25 17.37
N THR A 598 11.23 23.83 16.14
CA THR A 598 11.85 24.67 15.11
C THR A 598 10.96 24.73 13.89
N VAL A 599 10.61 25.93 13.45
CA VAL A 599 9.99 26.19 12.15
C VAL A 599 10.97 26.98 11.33
N ASP A 600 11.41 26.40 10.24
CA ASP A 600 12.29 26.99 9.24
C ASP A 600 11.43 27.26 8.01
N GLY A 601 11.05 28.51 7.78
CA GLY A 601 10.21 28.91 6.65
C GLY A 601 10.97 29.01 5.33
N GLY A 602 12.26 28.70 5.30
CA GLY A 602 13.01 28.71 4.05
C GLY A 602 13.10 30.10 3.42
N ASN A 603 13.22 30.17 2.09
CA ASN A 603 13.22 31.43 1.34
C ASN A 603 11.84 31.64 0.70
N GLY A 604 11.36 32.88 0.68
CA GLY A 604 10.03 33.18 0.11
C GLY A 604 9.08 33.77 1.14
N ASP A 605 7.83 33.92 0.73
CA ASP A 605 6.83 34.65 1.49
C ASP A 605 5.94 33.71 2.34
N ASN A 606 6.17 33.74 3.65
CA ASN A 606 5.69 32.72 4.58
C ASN A 606 4.52 33.19 5.45
N SER A 607 3.51 32.33 5.68
CA SER A 607 2.56 32.45 6.80
C SER A 607 2.82 31.38 7.86
N ILE A 608 3.33 31.77 9.02
CA ILE A 608 3.60 30.86 10.14
C ILE A 608 2.69 31.20 11.31
N ALA A 609 1.88 30.24 11.73
CA ALA A 609 0.97 30.38 12.85
C ALA A 609 1.16 29.28 13.91
N LEU A 610 1.44 29.69 15.14
CA LEU A 610 1.62 28.81 16.30
C LEU A 610 0.58 29.12 17.37
N LEU A 611 -0.37 28.21 17.60
CA LEU A 611 -1.44 28.40 18.58
C LEU A 611 -1.53 27.24 19.55
N GLN A 612 -1.73 27.57 20.84
CA GLN A 612 -1.89 26.61 21.93
C GLN A 612 -0.77 25.55 21.95
N CYS A 613 0.46 25.99 21.69
CA CYS A 613 1.64 25.15 21.62
C CYS A 613 2.43 25.16 22.94
N ASN A 614 3.09 24.05 23.25
CA ASN A 614 4.08 23.95 24.34
C ASN A 614 5.36 23.30 23.82
N ALA A 615 6.52 23.85 24.22
CA ALA A 615 7.84 23.31 23.90
C ALA A 615 8.86 23.62 25.01
N ALA A 616 10.05 23.02 24.98
CA ALA A 616 11.15 23.44 25.84
C ALA A 616 11.83 24.72 25.33
N HIS A 617 11.92 24.86 24.00
CA HIS A 617 12.45 26.02 23.29
C HIS A 617 11.70 26.16 21.96
N ALA A 618 11.62 27.37 21.41
CA ALA A 618 11.04 27.59 20.09
C ALA A 618 11.94 28.49 19.25
N ASP A 619 12.16 28.10 18.00
CA ASP A 619 12.91 28.86 17.01
C ASP A 619 12.05 28.99 15.74
N VAL A 620 11.85 30.21 15.26
CA VAL A 620 11.27 30.52 13.94
C VAL A 620 12.36 31.19 13.12
N VAL A 621 12.70 30.62 11.97
CA VAL A 621 13.77 31.10 11.09
C VAL A 621 13.20 31.25 9.69
N ASN A 622 13.33 32.45 9.12
CA ASN A 622 12.96 32.71 7.73
C ASN A 622 14.17 33.31 7.00
N GLY A 623 14.36 32.92 5.75
CA GLY A 623 15.30 33.50 4.81
C GLY A 623 14.84 34.88 4.31
N PRO A 624 15.32 35.32 3.13
CA PRO A 624 14.79 36.49 2.44
C PRO A 624 13.33 36.25 1.98
N GLY A 625 12.52 37.29 2.00
CA GLY A 625 11.07 37.23 1.71
C GLY A 625 10.26 37.91 2.81
N SER A 626 9.06 38.36 2.50
CA SER A 626 8.12 39.00 3.42
C SER A 626 7.28 37.94 4.13
N SER A 627 7.28 37.93 5.45
CA SER A 627 6.60 36.86 6.22
C SER A 627 5.63 37.41 7.25
N LEU A 628 4.55 36.68 7.45
CA LEU A 628 3.60 36.85 8.53
C LEU A 628 3.82 35.76 9.58
N ILE A 629 4.19 36.17 10.79
CA ILE A 629 4.43 35.27 11.92
C ILE A 629 3.43 35.61 13.01
N ALA A 630 2.57 34.66 13.35
CA ALA A 630 1.50 34.85 14.31
C ALA A 630 1.60 33.80 15.44
N ILE A 631 1.89 34.25 16.66
CA ILE A 631 2.03 33.41 17.85
C ILE A 631 0.92 33.74 18.84
N GLY A 632 -0.03 32.81 18.96
CA GLY A 632 -1.19 32.96 19.82
C GLY A 632 -0.90 32.60 21.26
N GLN A 633 -0.67 31.32 21.55
CA GLN A 633 -0.32 30.82 22.87
C GLN A 633 0.84 29.84 22.75
N LEU A 634 1.99 30.22 23.30
CA LEU A 634 3.21 29.40 23.30
C LEU A 634 3.83 29.33 24.70
N GLY A 635 3.74 28.16 25.34
CA GLY A 635 4.33 27.89 26.64
C GLY A 635 5.71 27.26 26.54
N LEU A 636 6.74 27.91 27.09
CA LEU A 636 8.14 27.44 27.04
C LEU A 636 8.69 26.97 28.39
N GLY A 637 7.83 26.38 29.22
CA GLY A 637 8.18 25.81 30.52
C GLY A 637 8.82 26.80 31.52
N GLY A 638 8.66 28.12 31.31
CA GLY A 638 9.21 29.19 32.15
C GLY A 638 10.74 29.33 32.16
N THR A 639 11.46 28.48 31.41
CA THR A 639 12.94 28.52 31.32
C THR A 639 13.45 28.57 29.88
N GLY A 640 12.60 28.21 28.93
CA GLY A 640 12.86 28.22 27.49
C GLY A 640 12.90 29.60 26.88
N ASN A 641 13.40 29.66 25.65
CA ASN A 641 13.52 30.89 24.88
C ASN A 641 12.77 30.74 23.55
N LEU A 642 12.16 31.85 23.11
CA LEU A 642 11.68 32.02 21.74
C LEU A 642 12.71 32.85 20.96
N SER A 643 13.17 32.34 19.82
CA SER A 643 13.97 33.09 18.86
C SER A 643 13.20 33.22 17.55
N ILE A 644 13.08 34.44 17.03
CA ILE A 644 12.59 34.71 15.68
C ILE A 644 13.74 35.37 14.93
N LYS A 645 14.15 34.78 13.80
CA LYS A 645 15.25 35.26 12.96
C LYS A 645 14.81 35.30 11.51
N ASN A 646 14.64 36.50 10.99
CA ASN A 646 14.20 36.68 9.61
C ASN A 646 15.32 37.34 8.80
N GLY A 647 15.44 36.93 7.54
CA GLY A 647 16.27 37.59 6.55
C GLY A 647 15.69 38.95 6.12
N PRO A 648 16.19 39.51 5.01
CA PRO A 648 15.63 40.74 4.45
C PRO A 648 14.22 40.54 3.86
N GLY A 649 13.25 41.31 4.34
CA GLY A 649 11.87 41.32 3.84
C GLY A 649 10.93 42.16 4.70
N ASP A 650 9.71 42.40 4.23
CA ASP A 650 8.73 43.19 4.98
C ASP A 650 7.89 42.27 5.87
N HIS A 651 8.36 42.06 7.11
CA HIS A 651 7.76 41.09 8.03
C HIS A 651 6.70 41.69 8.95
N GLY A 652 5.61 40.95 9.15
CA GLY A 652 4.63 41.18 10.21
C GLY A 652 4.78 40.12 11.29
N ILE A 653 5.16 40.52 12.51
CA ILE A 653 5.34 39.62 13.66
C ILE A 653 4.33 39.99 14.73
N PHE A 654 3.42 39.08 15.04
CA PHE A 654 2.32 39.27 15.97
C PHE A 654 2.36 38.21 17.05
N ILE A 655 2.55 38.62 18.29
CA ILE A 655 2.55 37.74 19.46
C ILE A 655 1.44 38.21 20.40
N GLY A 656 0.44 37.38 20.72
CA GLY A 656 -0.58 37.75 21.70
C GLY A 656 -1.93 37.06 21.59
N ALA A 657 -2.73 37.12 22.65
CA ALA A 657 -3.99 36.39 22.74
C ALA A 657 -5.16 36.97 21.90
N ARG A 658 -5.04 38.22 21.41
CA ARG A 658 -6.15 38.98 20.79
C ARG A 658 -5.97 39.35 19.33
N PHE A 659 -4.93 38.83 18.69
CA PHE A 659 -4.84 38.90 17.24
C PHE A 659 -6.08 38.21 16.63
N GLY A 660 -6.55 38.66 15.46
CA GLY A 660 -7.75 38.15 14.79
C GLY A 660 -7.58 36.72 14.29
N TRP A 661 -7.40 35.76 15.21
CA TRP A 661 -7.03 34.38 14.92
C TRP A 661 -8.03 33.68 14.00
N ASN A 662 -9.28 34.15 13.98
CA ASN A 662 -10.35 33.70 13.08
C ASN A 662 -9.96 33.78 11.59
N GLU A 663 -9.04 34.67 11.22
CA GLU A 663 -8.54 34.80 9.85
C GLU A 663 -7.53 33.71 9.47
N PHE A 664 -6.84 33.12 10.46
CA PHE A 664 -5.87 32.03 10.27
C PHE A 664 -6.47 30.65 10.57
N PHE A 665 -7.41 30.59 11.52
CA PHE A 665 -8.10 29.40 11.96
C PHE A 665 -9.57 29.74 12.23
N PRO A 666 -10.54 29.14 11.51
CA PRO A 666 -11.96 29.39 11.74
C PRO A 666 -12.51 28.73 13.03
N LEU A 667 -11.66 28.43 14.03
CA LEU A 667 -12.00 27.63 15.20
C LEU A 667 -12.25 28.48 16.46
N GLU A 668 -13.23 28.08 17.26
CA GLU A 668 -13.52 28.65 18.59
C GLU A 668 -12.53 28.09 19.64
N GLY A 669 -11.47 28.83 19.94
CA GLY A 669 -10.53 28.49 21.02
C GLY A 669 -10.05 29.73 21.75
N ALA A 670 -10.26 29.78 23.07
CA ALA A 670 -9.75 30.89 23.88
C ALA A 670 -8.22 30.79 24.00
N VAL A 671 -7.51 31.75 23.43
CA VAL A 671 -6.09 31.97 23.65
C VAL A 671 -5.94 32.79 24.93
N GLU A 672 -5.18 32.31 25.92
CA GLU A 672 -5.12 32.96 27.25
C GLU A 672 -3.99 33.97 27.38
N PHE A 673 -2.88 33.75 26.68
CA PHE A 673 -1.67 34.59 26.68
C PHE A 673 -0.91 34.38 25.37
N GLY A 674 -0.06 35.35 24.99
CA GLY A 674 0.88 35.30 23.86
C GLY A 674 1.97 34.25 24.03
N VAL A 675 3.04 34.63 24.73
CA VAL A 675 4.18 33.75 25.05
C VAL A 675 4.43 33.71 26.55
N ALA A 676 4.76 32.53 27.08
CA ALA A 676 5.26 32.35 28.44
C ALA A 676 6.69 31.76 28.39
N ALA A 677 7.71 32.61 28.51
CA ALA A 677 9.10 32.23 28.26
C ALA A 677 10.08 32.88 29.25
N ALA A 678 11.31 32.36 29.31
CA ALA A 678 12.40 33.06 29.95
C ALA A 678 12.88 34.22 29.08
N SER A 679 13.03 34.02 27.78
CA SER A 679 13.50 35.09 26.88
C SER A 679 12.78 35.04 25.54
N VAL A 680 12.57 36.20 24.94
CA VAL A 680 12.11 36.37 23.56
C VAL A 680 13.13 37.24 22.83
N ALA A 681 13.63 36.76 21.70
CA ALA A 681 14.54 37.49 20.83
C ALA A 681 13.97 37.53 19.41
N ILE A 682 13.79 38.73 18.87
CA ILE A 682 13.30 38.99 17.52
C ILE A 682 14.42 39.71 16.78
N GLN A 683 14.91 39.11 15.70
CA GLN A 683 15.94 39.65 14.82
C GLN A 683 15.38 39.64 13.40
N THR A 684 15.25 40.81 12.79
CA THR A 684 14.63 40.93 11.47
C THR A 684 15.24 42.09 10.68
N ALA A 685 15.16 42.03 9.35
CA ALA A 685 15.63 43.08 8.46
C ALA A 685 14.49 43.52 7.54
N SER A 686 14.00 44.75 7.72
CA SER A 686 12.96 45.33 6.88
C SER A 686 13.54 46.01 5.63
N VAL A 687 12.87 45.84 4.49
CA VAL A 687 13.25 46.48 3.23
C VAL A 687 12.57 47.83 3.09
N ASN A 688 11.25 47.88 3.23
CA ASN A 688 10.45 49.10 3.16
C ASN A 688 9.73 49.38 4.48
N SER A 689 9.02 48.38 5.01
CA SER A 689 8.31 48.52 6.28
C SER A 689 8.13 47.22 7.02
N GLY A 690 8.23 47.25 8.34
CA GLY A 690 8.06 46.08 9.21
C GLY A 690 7.10 46.35 10.37
N GLN A 691 6.49 45.29 10.90
CA GLN A 691 5.64 45.38 12.08
C GLN A 691 6.00 44.32 13.13
N VAL A 692 6.13 44.74 14.38
CA VAL A 692 6.30 43.84 15.54
C VAL A 692 5.33 44.24 16.63
N THR A 693 4.39 43.35 16.95
CA THR A 693 3.43 43.52 18.02
C THR A 693 3.64 42.41 19.06
N VAL A 694 3.86 42.78 20.32
CA VAL A 694 3.93 41.84 21.44
C VAL A 694 2.92 42.23 22.50
N GLU A 695 1.96 41.35 22.70
CA GLU A 695 0.83 41.55 23.58
C GLU A 695 0.58 40.36 24.51
N ASP A 696 -0.05 40.64 25.64
CA ASP A 696 -0.57 39.63 26.58
C ASP A 696 0.48 38.54 26.91
N SER A 697 1.74 38.94 27.14
CA SER A 697 2.89 38.02 27.21
C SER A 697 3.65 38.08 28.54
N ASN A 698 4.15 36.91 28.98
CA ASN A 698 4.88 36.72 30.23
C ASN A 698 6.35 36.30 29.96
N ILE A 699 7.29 37.25 30.11
CA ILE A 699 8.70 37.11 29.73
C ILE A 699 9.60 37.45 30.93
N ASP A 700 10.37 36.49 31.47
CA ASP A 700 11.08 36.71 32.74
C ASP A 700 12.42 37.46 32.59
N ARG A 701 13.33 36.97 31.75
CA ARG A 701 14.72 37.44 31.66
C ARG A 701 14.88 38.56 30.64
N SER A 702 14.54 38.33 29.39
CA SER A 702 14.76 39.37 28.36
C SER A 702 13.76 39.35 27.22
N LEU A 703 13.31 40.54 26.82
CA LEU A 703 12.67 40.79 25.52
C LEU A 703 13.64 41.63 24.69
N ALA A 704 14.15 41.08 23.59
CA ALA A 704 15.02 41.76 22.65
C ALA A 704 14.36 41.84 21.28
N ILE A 705 14.22 43.04 20.74
CA ILE A 705 13.71 43.29 19.39
C ILE A 705 14.80 44.09 18.66
N ASP A 706 15.35 43.52 17.59
CA ASP A 706 16.39 44.14 16.76
C ASP A 706 15.90 44.11 15.31
N VAL A 707 15.52 45.27 14.79
CA VAL A 707 15.04 45.44 13.41
C VAL A 707 16.01 46.33 12.64
N THR A 708 16.46 45.86 11.49
CA THR A 708 17.42 46.60 10.65
C THR A 708 16.78 47.04 9.33
N GLY A 709 17.05 48.27 8.87
CA GLY A 709 16.43 48.86 7.67
C GLY A 709 14.93 49.17 7.80
N GLY A 710 14.34 49.75 6.73
CA GLY A 710 12.89 50.02 6.57
C GLY A 710 12.24 50.92 7.62
N ASP A 711 11.00 51.35 7.39
CA ASP A 711 10.18 52.03 8.42
C ASP A 711 9.52 50.98 9.32
N VAL A 712 9.81 50.97 10.62
CA VAL A 712 9.37 49.90 11.53
C VAL A 712 8.28 50.38 12.48
N ARG A 713 7.22 49.57 12.67
CA ARG A 713 6.20 49.78 13.70
C ARG A 713 6.31 48.73 14.79
N ILE A 714 6.61 49.15 16.01
CA ILE A 714 6.71 48.29 17.18
C ILE A 714 5.63 48.68 18.19
N ALA A 715 4.84 47.71 18.65
CA ALA A 715 3.82 47.91 19.67
C ALA A 715 3.96 46.88 20.80
N LEU A 716 4.02 47.36 22.05
CA LEU A 716 4.03 46.55 23.26
C LEU A 716 2.84 46.90 24.15
N SER A 717 2.04 45.89 24.50
CA SER A 717 0.86 46.07 25.37
C SER A 717 0.68 44.89 26.33
N ASN A 718 0.46 45.15 27.62
CA ASN A 718 0.26 44.11 28.63
C ASN A 718 1.40 43.05 28.68
N VAL A 719 2.66 43.48 28.69
CA VAL A 719 3.86 42.62 28.80
C VAL A 719 4.48 42.71 30.20
N GLN A 720 4.73 41.55 30.84
CA GLN A 720 5.31 41.48 32.19
C GLN A 720 6.12 40.19 32.38
N GLY A 721 6.66 39.95 33.58
CA GLY A 721 7.40 38.72 33.91
C GLY A 721 6.49 37.53 34.21
N LEU A 722 7.10 36.35 34.44
CA LEU A 722 6.35 35.13 34.72
C LEU A 722 5.50 35.23 36.00
N PRO A 723 4.37 34.49 36.07
CA PRO A 723 3.56 34.41 37.29
C PRO A 723 4.37 33.96 38.51
N MET A 724 4.07 34.53 39.67
CA MET A 724 4.64 34.10 40.96
C MET A 724 3.57 34.15 42.06
N PRO A 725 3.77 33.48 43.21
CA PRO A 725 2.83 33.60 44.33
C PRO A 725 2.62 35.07 44.73
N GLY A 726 1.39 35.57 44.58
CA GLY A 726 1.02 36.95 44.91
C GLY A 726 1.10 37.97 43.76
N GLY A 727 1.39 37.57 42.52
CA GLY A 727 1.34 38.47 41.36
C GLY A 727 2.18 38.00 40.18
N TYR A 728 2.79 38.96 39.48
CA TYR A 728 3.69 38.71 38.34
C TYR A 728 5.05 39.33 38.60
N ARG A 729 6.10 38.73 38.04
CA ARG A 729 7.43 39.34 38.00
C ARG A 729 7.45 40.51 37.00
N ARG A 730 8.58 41.21 36.93
CA ARG A 730 8.90 42.16 35.86
C ARG A 730 9.87 41.52 34.88
N VAL A 731 9.88 41.99 33.63
CA VAL A 731 10.90 41.57 32.65
C VAL A 731 12.26 42.14 33.07
N ALA A 732 13.28 41.32 33.30
CA ALA A 732 14.55 41.84 33.82
C ALA A 732 15.25 42.81 32.85
N GLN A 733 15.12 42.60 31.54
CA GLN A 733 15.66 43.51 30.52
C GLN A 733 14.80 43.54 29.26
N VAL A 734 14.45 44.73 28.80
CA VAL A 734 13.84 44.98 27.50
C VAL A 734 14.81 45.81 26.66
N SER A 735 15.11 45.34 25.45
CA SER A 735 15.97 46.04 24.49
C SER A 735 15.27 46.11 23.15
N ILE A 736 15.06 47.31 22.64
CA ILE A 736 14.49 47.55 21.32
C ILE A 736 15.50 48.38 20.55
N ARG A 737 15.94 47.85 19.41
CA ARG A 737 16.79 48.54 18.46
C ARG A 737 16.11 48.57 17.11
N THR A 738 15.98 49.76 16.54
CA THR A 738 15.76 49.99 15.11
C THR A 738 16.97 50.76 14.59
N SER A 739 17.43 50.47 13.36
CA SER A 739 18.74 50.97 12.89
C SER A 739 18.67 52.17 11.94
N ALA A 740 17.59 52.26 11.16
CA ALA A 740 17.37 53.22 10.09
C ALA A 740 15.91 53.13 9.64
N GLY A 741 15.27 54.25 9.31
CA GLY A 741 13.84 54.31 9.00
C GLY A 741 13.16 55.48 9.72
N ASN A 742 11.92 55.83 9.35
CA ASN A 742 11.08 56.67 10.22
C ASN A 742 10.25 55.76 11.12
N ASP A 743 10.82 55.41 12.27
CA ASP A 743 10.30 54.32 13.09
C ASP A 743 9.20 54.79 14.06
N GLN A 744 8.28 53.89 14.38
CA GLN A 744 7.22 54.11 15.34
C GLN A 744 7.27 53.06 16.44
N LEU A 745 7.56 53.48 17.67
CA LEU A 745 7.57 52.60 18.83
C LEU A 745 6.52 53.05 19.84
N ASN A 746 5.59 52.15 20.16
CA ASN A 746 4.47 52.41 21.05
C ASN A 746 4.47 51.42 22.22
N ILE A 747 4.56 51.94 23.45
CA ILE A 747 4.30 51.19 24.68
C ILE A 747 3.00 51.72 25.26
N LEU A 748 1.91 50.98 25.04
CA LEU A 748 0.55 51.48 25.29
C LEU A 748 -0.17 50.64 26.34
N PRO A 749 -1.03 51.26 27.17
CA PRO A 749 -1.95 50.50 28.00
C PRO A 749 -3.00 49.81 27.11
N ARG A 750 -3.37 48.58 27.46
CA ARG A 750 -4.38 47.80 26.73
C ARG A 750 -5.79 48.41 26.81
N GLN A 751 -6.16 48.90 27.99
CA GLN A 751 -7.36 49.66 28.30
C GLN A 751 -6.99 50.76 29.29
N GLU A 752 -7.86 51.75 29.47
CA GLU A 752 -7.65 52.80 30.47
C GLU A 752 -7.45 52.18 31.87
N GLY A 753 -6.24 52.32 32.43
CA GLY A 753 -5.86 51.75 33.74
C GLY A 753 -5.04 50.45 33.69
N ASP A 754 -4.86 49.83 32.52
CA ASP A 754 -3.94 48.70 32.34
C ASP A 754 -2.48 49.18 32.21
N PHE A 755 -1.52 48.27 32.42
CA PHE A 755 -0.11 48.54 32.13
C PHE A 755 0.22 48.16 30.68
N GLY A 756 1.19 48.84 30.07
CA GLY A 756 1.75 48.45 28.78
C GLY A 756 2.93 47.49 28.96
N LEU A 757 3.92 47.90 29.75
CA LEU A 757 5.12 47.09 30.03
C LEU A 757 5.55 47.22 31.50
N LYS A 758 5.95 46.10 32.12
CA LYS A 758 6.62 46.06 33.43
C LYS A 758 8.01 45.45 33.31
N ALA A 759 9.06 46.22 33.56
CA ALA A 759 10.45 45.78 33.40
C ALA A 759 11.37 46.31 34.51
N ASP A 760 12.54 45.70 34.72
CA ASP A 760 13.58 46.31 35.56
C ASP A 760 14.37 47.35 34.74
N ARG A 761 14.75 47.00 33.51
CA ARG A 761 15.47 47.90 32.59
C ARG A 761 14.85 47.90 31.21
N VAL A 762 14.69 49.08 30.63
CA VAL A 762 14.28 49.29 29.23
C VAL A 762 15.35 50.07 28.50
N SER A 763 15.76 49.60 27.33
CA SER A 763 16.68 50.29 26.42
C SER A 763 16.04 50.40 25.05
N LEU A 764 15.89 51.61 24.54
CA LEU A 764 15.31 51.95 23.24
C LEU A 764 16.37 52.71 22.43
N ASP A 765 16.60 52.29 21.19
CA ASP A 765 17.61 52.82 20.28
C ASP A 765 17.02 52.84 18.86
N THR A 766 16.61 53.99 18.32
CA THR A 766 15.87 54.03 17.04
C THR A 766 16.71 54.37 15.80
N GLY A 767 17.95 54.81 15.99
CA GLY A 767 18.93 54.87 14.91
C GLY A 767 18.85 56.13 14.05
N VAL A 768 18.51 56.01 12.76
CA VAL A 768 18.55 57.14 11.81
C VAL A 768 17.23 57.28 11.07
N GLY A 769 16.64 58.47 11.13
CA GLY A 769 15.39 58.86 10.47
C GLY A 769 14.50 59.62 11.45
N ASN A 770 13.31 60.04 11.03
CA ASN A 770 12.44 60.84 11.89
C ASN A 770 11.56 59.89 12.73
N ASP A 771 12.01 59.59 13.93
CA ASP A 771 11.43 58.55 14.77
C ASP A 771 10.35 59.09 15.71
N SER A 772 9.38 58.25 16.04
CA SER A 772 8.28 58.56 16.95
C SER A 772 8.15 57.47 18.01
N VAL A 773 8.54 57.80 19.23
CA VAL A 773 8.46 56.91 20.40
C VAL A 773 7.39 57.41 21.37
N ALA A 774 6.37 56.60 21.64
CA ALA A 774 5.33 56.90 22.63
C ALA A 774 5.36 55.88 23.79
N ILE A 775 5.70 56.34 24.99
CA ILE A 775 5.75 55.57 26.23
C ILE A 775 4.59 56.01 27.12
N ASN A 776 3.42 55.41 26.91
CA ASN A 776 2.20 55.83 27.58
C ASN A 776 1.87 55.01 28.84
N ALA A 777 2.39 53.80 28.97
CA ALA A 777 2.19 52.96 30.16
C ALA A 777 3.37 52.01 30.43
N LEU A 778 4.40 52.51 31.10
CA LEU A 778 5.60 51.76 31.47
C LEU A 778 5.86 51.81 32.98
N GLU A 779 6.09 50.67 33.63
CA GLU A 779 6.65 50.57 34.98
C GLU A 779 8.09 50.03 34.88
N ALA A 780 9.08 50.85 35.23
CA ALA A 780 10.50 50.46 35.15
C ALA A 780 11.41 51.08 36.22
N ASP A 781 12.47 50.36 36.61
CA ASP A 781 13.50 50.94 37.49
C ASP A 781 14.44 51.85 36.67
N GLN A 782 14.79 51.45 35.45
CA GLN A 782 15.64 52.22 34.54
C GLN A 782 15.10 52.22 33.12
N ALA A 783 15.08 53.40 32.48
CA ALA A 783 14.83 53.54 31.05
C ALA A 783 15.98 54.30 30.37
N LEU A 784 16.45 53.79 29.24
CA LEU A 784 17.36 54.47 28.32
C LEU A 784 16.63 54.59 26.98
N ALA A 785 16.50 55.81 26.46
CA ALA A 785 15.99 56.05 25.12
C ALA A 785 16.97 56.93 24.36
N SER A 786 17.42 56.46 23.21
CA SER A 786 18.31 57.15 22.28
C SER A 786 17.63 57.17 20.91
N LEU A 787 17.23 58.34 20.43
CA LEU A 787 16.49 58.44 19.17
C LEU A 787 17.42 58.50 17.96
N GLY A 788 18.62 59.08 18.14
CA GLY A 788 19.69 58.97 17.16
C GLY A 788 19.74 60.17 16.23
N ALA A 789 19.65 60.01 14.91
CA ALA A 789 19.77 61.14 13.99
C ALA A 789 18.52 61.30 13.12
N GLY A 790 17.86 62.44 13.22
CA GLY A 790 16.64 62.78 12.49
C GLY A 790 15.89 63.87 13.25
N ASP A 791 14.68 64.25 12.83
CA ASP A 791 13.83 65.12 13.64
C ASP A 791 12.83 64.24 14.42
N ASP A 792 13.15 63.96 15.69
CA ASP A 792 12.51 62.88 16.46
C ASP A 792 11.45 63.37 17.46
N LEU A 793 10.51 62.49 17.80
CA LEU A 793 9.49 62.70 18.82
C LEU A 793 9.57 61.62 19.90
N LEU A 794 9.72 62.04 21.16
CA LEU A 794 9.52 61.18 22.34
C LEU A 794 8.38 61.73 23.20
N ALA A 795 7.29 60.97 23.28
CA ALA A 795 6.14 61.26 24.12
C ALA A 795 6.08 60.28 25.30
N CYS A 796 5.98 60.80 26.53
CA CYS A 796 5.78 60.02 27.75
C CYS A 796 4.44 60.41 28.40
N GLY A 797 3.51 59.44 28.48
CA GLY A 797 2.19 59.63 29.09
C GLY A 797 2.17 59.53 30.62
N ASP A 798 1.00 59.84 31.20
CA ASP A 798 0.81 59.96 32.66
C ASP A 798 0.86 58.61 33.43
N LEU A 799 0.67 57.47 32.75
CA LEU A 799 0.71 56.14 33.40
C LEU A 799 2.15 55.58 33.49
N THR A 800 3.15 56.38 33.13
CA THR A 800 4.56 55.98 33.12
C THR A 800 5.23 56.21 34.46
N THR A 801 5.70 55.14 35.10
CA THR A 801 6.40 55.13 36.40
C THR A 801 7.83 54.62 36.23
N ILE A 802 8.77 55.54 35.98
CA ILE A 802 10.19 55.22 35.79
C ILE A 802 11.04 55.79 36.93
N ALA A 803 11.76 54.93 37.65
CA ALA A 803 12.58 55.36 38.80
C ALA A 803 13.87 56.12 38.40
N SER A 804 14.41 55.94 37.19
CA SER A 804 15.49 56.74 36.61
C SER A 804 15.47 56.62 35.09
N ALA A 805 15.59 57.73 34.36
CA ALA A 805 15.61 57.71 32.90
C ALA A 805 16.79 58.50 32.33
N VAL A 806 17.32 58.04 31.20
CA VAL A 806 18.23 58.81 30.34
C VAL A 806 17.57 58.87 28.96
N LEU A 807 17.15 60.05 28.55
CA LEU A 807 16.44 60.32 27.30
C LEU A 807 17.31 61.25 26.45
N ASP A 808 17.62 60.81 25.23
CA ASP A 808 18.48 61.52 24.30
C ASP A 808 17.79 61.62 22.93
N GLY A 809 17.44 62.84 22.51
CA GLY A 809 16.92 63.10 21.17
C GLY A 809 17.98 62.94 20.08
N GLY A 810 19.26 63.03 20.44
CA GLY A 810 20.37 62.77 19.52
C GLY A 810 20.75 63.97 18.66
N ALA A 811 20.91 63.75 17.35
CA ALA A 811 21.53 64.67 16.39
C ALA A 811 20.52 65.29 15.40
N GLY A 812 19.34 65.68 15.89
CA GLY A 812 18.30 66.35 15.13
C GLY A 812 18.31 67.87 15.20
N ALA A 813 17.54 68.50 14.31
CA ALA A 813 17.35 69.95 14.31
C ALA A 813 16.02 70.36 14.97
N ARG A 814 15.10 69.40 15.17
CA ARG A 814 13.75 69.63 15.68
C ARG A 814 13.25 68.54 16.61
N ASP A 815 14.14 67.94 17.39
CA ASP A 815 13.78 66.89 18.34
C ASP A 815 12.83 67.44 19.40
N ARG A 816 11.70 66.76 19.59
CA ARG A 816 10.64 67.14 20.53
C ARG A 816 10.47 66.11 21.63
N TYR A 817 10.40 66.60 22.86
CA TYR A 817 9.99 65.84 24.03
C TYR A 817 8.62 66.33 24.53
N GLU A 818 7.70 65.40 24.77
CA GLU A 818 6.39 65.67 25.36
C GLU A 818 6.20 64.77 26.58
N GLY A 819 6.18 65.30 27.81
CA GLY A 819 5.97 64.46 28.98
C GLY A 819 6.45 65.07 30.30
N PRO A 820 6.42 64.30 31.40
CA PRO A 820 6.86 64.76 32.70
C PRO A 820 8.39 64.97 32.76
N THR A 821 8.85 65.91 33.57
CA THR A 821 10.29 66.21 33.76
C THR A 821 10.78 65.93 35.20
N PRO A 822 10.74 64.68 35.71
CA PRO A 822 11.23 64.37 37.05
C PRO A 822 12.71 64.70 37.25
N ALA A 823 13.08 65.13 38.47
CA ALA A 823 14.47 65.55 38.78
C ALA A 823 15.53 64.42 38.66
N ASN A 824 15.09 63.16 38.70
CA ASN A 824 15.89 61.96 38.55
C ASN A 824 16.03 61.49 37.09
N TRP A 825 15.49 62.23 36.12
CA TRP A 825 15.63 61.94 34.70
C TRP A 825 16.66 62.86 34.05
N GLN A 826 17.49 62.31 33.17
CA GLN A 826 18.43 63.06 32.34
C GLN A 826 17.85 63.18 30.94
N ILE A 827 17.35 64.36 30.58
CA ILE A 827 16.78 64.64 29.26
C ILE A 827 17.73 65.59 28.55
N LYS A 828 18.21 65.21 27.37
CA LYS A 828 19.18 65.98 26.58
C LYS A 828 18.85 65.94 25.09
N ASN A 829 19.36 66.95 24.37
CA ASN A 829 19.26 67.07 22.92
C ASN A 829 17.81 67.04 22.40
N PHE A 830 16.91 67.80 23.06
CA PHE A 830 15.61 68.15 22.47
C PHE A 830 15.49 69.67 22.41
N GLU A 831 14.99 70.18 21.28
CA GLU A 831 14.81 71.60 21.02
C GLU A 831 13.46 72.12 21.53
N GLU A 832 12.45 71.26 21.53
CA GLU A 832 11.12 71.55 22.06
C GLU A 832 10.82 70.68 23.28
N MET A 833 10.68 71.30 24.46
CA MET A 833 10.34 70.64 25.73
C MET A 833 9.25 71.42 26.49
N PRO A 834 8.46 70.75 27.35
CA PRO A 834 7.56 71.44 28.27
C PRO A 834 8.35 72.36 29.20
N ALA A 835 7.77 73.50 29.61
CA ALA A 835 8.40 74.36 30.60
C ALA A 835 8.62 73.56 31.90
N PRO A 836 9.79 73.71 32.56
CA PRO A 836 10.26 72.85 33.65
C PRO A 836 9.36 72.83 34.88
#